data_AF-A0A074WX67-F1
#
_entry.id   AF-A0A074WX67-F1
#
_cell.length_a   1.000
_cell.length_b   1.000
_cell.length_c   1.000
_cell.angle_alpha   90.00
_cell.angle_beta   90.00
_cell.angle_gamma   90.00
#
_symmetry.space_group_name_H-M   'P 1'
#
loop_
_entity.id
_entity.type
_entity.pdbx_description
1 polymer ?
#
loop_
_entity_poly.entity_id
_entity_poly.type
_entity_poly.pdbx_seq_one_letter_code
_entity_poly.pdbx_strand_id
1 'polypeptide(L)'
;MKTWRGLNQYTLRANNFARWSSTIQKPANIASLLKYSAETNEETSPEIEVNVYVRTIRKQKRIAFAAVGDGSSLQPVQAVLTPDQALSLSTGDAIKLRGKWQKCPPGKAQTHELQVSEATKLGYNDPTTNPIQKKYQSPEFLRTLPHLRSRLPFNALVLHLRSQVIGSITNFFNKEGFVQTHPPILTSSDCEGAGEVFTVSSNASKDSTQKSDDGEVEHFFRTPKYLTVSSQLHLEALAQSVGNVWTLSPTFRAEKSDTPRHLSEFYMLEGEMCFVDDANQVMDLIENMLSTMTTELQGSHTVQQILQAKASQTSEEAAEEGAVTAEELSRRWQGMAQADWPRVQYAKAIETLEEAVKQGTVFQFTPSWEEGLQAEHERFLAEHFGKGQPVFITDYPVEQKPFYMSKTPGSDRTVACFDLLVPDLCELIGGSMREHDLSAIQKIMQQRGMLRELTPEQQAAGESEIPEHKLYEGKHAGSLDWYLDLRRYGSVPHGGFGLGFDRLLCYLAGVGSIRDVVAFPRCYEGLPPNFSLAANMAAGAFAGVAEHSVMYPIDLLKTRMQVMSPTPAAIYTGLGNAIATISRAEGYMSLWRGLSSVIVGAGPAHAVYFATYEVVKQQMGGNAAGHHPLAAATSGACATIASDAFMNPFDVIKQRMQVHGSVYTSITQCARSVFRNEGIRAFYVSYPTTLAMTVPFTALQFTAYESITKFMHRRPGYDPLTHCTAGGLAGGIAAAATTPLDVIKTLLQTRGSSTDAEIRGAKGLFDAAGIIWRRDGAKGFFRGMKARVVTAAPSTAICWSAYEVAKAYFISAEEAK
;
A
#
# COMPACT_ATOMS: atom_id res chain seq x y z
N MET A 1 25.40 70.25 -11.95
CA MET A 1 26.88 70.41 -11.88
C MET A 1 27.30 70.30 -10.42
N LYS A 2 28.23 69.37 -10.14
CA LYS A 2 29.06 69.25 -8.91
C LYS A 2 28.31 68.98 -7.59
N THR A 3 28.69 68.07 -6.69
CA THR A 3 29.62 66.93 -6.59
C THR A 3 29.49 66.48 -5.13
N TRP A 4 29.18 65.21 -4.84
CA TRP A 4 30.09 64.18 -4.30
C TRP A 4 30.01 63.87 -2.79
N ARG A 5 30.06 62.55 -2.52
CA ARG A 5 30.60 61.81 -1.36
C ARG A 5 29.79 61.69 -0.06
N GLY A 6 29.24 60.49 0.11
CA GLY A 6 29.82 59.52 1.05
C GLY A 6 29.05 59.30 2.34
N LEU A 7 28.38 58.15 2.46
CA LEU A 7 28.13 57.52 3.75
C LEU A 7 28.15 56.00 3.57
N ASN A 8 29.34 55.46 3.81
CA ASN A 8 29.62 54.06 4.01
C ASN A 8 29.45 53.75 5.51
N GLN A 9 29.01 52.53 5.82
CA GLN A 9 29.18 51.83 7.10
C GLN A 9 28.42 52.35 8.33
N TYR A 10 27.27 51.73 8.64
CA TYR A 10 26.95 51.27 10.00
C TYR A 10 26.14 49.97 9.92
N THR A 11 26.86 48.86 10.05
CA THR A 11 26.38 47.55 10.49
C THR A 11 25.81 47.68 11.90
N LEU A 12 24.49 47.58 12.06
CA LEU A 12 23.84 47.45 13.37
C LEU A 12 22.78 46.35 13.34
N ARG A 13 23.20 45.18 13.83
CA ARG A 13 22.45 44.21 14.65
C ARG A 13 20.93 44.19 14.44
N ALA A 14 20.47 43.28 13.58
CA ALA A 14 19.09 42.80 13.59
C ALA A 14 18.85 41.93 14.83
N ASN A 15 18.45 42.56 15.92
CA ASN A 15 17.87 41.91 17.10
C ASN A 15 16.59 42.68 17.47
N ASN A 16 15.55 42.54 16.65
CA ASN A 16 14.21 43.03 16.95
C ASN A 16 13.25 41.84 16.94
N PHE A 17 13.36 41.01 17.98
CA PHE A 17 12.22 40.22 18.44
C PHE A 17 11.12 41.19 18.86
N ALA A 18 9.97 41.07 18.20
CA ALA A 18 8.76 41.81 18.52
C ALA A 18 8.39 41.60 20.00
N ARG A 19 8.49 42.69 20.77
CA ARG A 19 7.86 42.82 22.09
C ARG A 19 6.35 42.91 21.89
N TRP A 20 5.70 41.75 21.93
CA TRP A 20 4.32 41.65 22.40
C TRP A 20 4.37 40.94 23.75
N SER A 21 4.23 41.73 24.80
CA SER A 21 4.04 41.25 26.17
C SER A 21 2.67 40.56 26.29
N SER A 22 2.60 39.27 25.98
CA SER A 22 1.53 38.42 26.52
C SER A 22 2.00 37.90 27.87
N THR A 23 1.24 38.21 28.93
CA THR A 23 1.37 37.65 30.28
C THR A 23 1.18 36.12 30.34
N ILE A 24 0.96 35.48 29.18
CA ILE A 24 0.94 34.04 28.99
C ILE A 24 2.29 33.65 28.38
N GLN A 25 3.24 33.27 29.24
CA GLN A 25 4.44 32.60 28.78
C GLN A 25 3.99 31.25 28.19
N LYS A 26 4.04 31.09 26.85
CA LYS A 26 3.69 29.80 26.23
C LYS A 26 4.57 28.72 26.87
N PRO A 27 4.00 27.59 27.34
CA PRO A 27 4.80 26.51 27.91
C PRO A 27 5.81 26.06 26.85
N ALA A 28 7.06 25.87 27.28
CA ALA A 28 8.14 25.50 26.37
C ALA A 28 7.86 24.13 25.76
N ASN A 29 7.99 24.00 24.44
CA ASN A 29 7.90 22.71 23.78
C ASN A 29 9.25 21.98 23.85
N ILE A 30 9.23 20.66 23.70
CA ILE A 30 10.42 19.82 23.91
C ILE A 30 11.54 20.17 22.93
N ALA A 31 11.23 20.45 21.67
CA ALA A 31 12.21 20.89 20.69
C ALA A 31 12.94 22.18 21.11
N SER A 32 12.22 23.18 21.64
CA SER A 32 12.81 24.44 22.11
C SER A 32 13.73 24.23 23.32
N LEU A 33 13.36 23.32 24.23
CA LEU A 33 14.18 23.00 25.41
C LEU A 33 15.48 22.28 25.03
N LEU A 34 15.40 21.33 24.10
CA LEU A 34 16.59 20.65 23.60
C LEU A 34 17.57 21.61 22.92
N LYS A 35 17.07 22.64 22.21
CA LYS A 35 17.90 23.71 21.63
C LYS A 35 18.50 24.63 22.70
N TYR A 36 17.72 25.06 23.68
CA TYR A 36 18.15 25.94 24.78
C TYR A 36 19.34 25.35 25.56
N SER A 37 19.41 24.03 25.62
CA SER A 37 20.46 23.26 26.29
C SER A 37 21.87 23.39 25.67
N ALA A 38 22.01 23.98 24.48
CA ALA A 38 23.31 24.18 23.84
C ALA A 38 24.05 25.46 24.31
N GLU A 39 23.37 26.41 24.97
CA GLU A 39 23.87 27.80 25.08
C GLU A 39 24.07 28.35 26.53
N THR A 40 23.69 27.63 27.60
CA THR A 40 23.68 28.19 28.97
C THR A 40 24.81 27.77 29.92
N ASN A 41 25.39 28.76 30.62
CA ASN A 41 26.29 28.65 31.77
C ASN A 41 25.53 28.31 33.08
N GLU A 42 26.21 27.65 34.03
CA GLU A 42 25.66 26.94 35.20
C GLU A 42 24.97 27.79 36.28
N GLU A 43 25.05 29.12 36.25
CA GLU A 43 24.71 29.95 37.41
C GLU A 43 23.23 30.36 37.55
N THR A 44 22.38 30.14 36.53
CA THR A 44 20.93 30.38 36.63
C THR A 44 20.13 29.29 35.92
N SER A 45 19.78 28.19 36.60
CA SER A 45 18.82 27.20 36.07
C SER A 45 17.39 27.75 36.18
N PRO A 46 16.73 28.14 35.07
CA PRO A 46 15.35 28.59 35.13
C PRO A 46 14.42 27.44 35.56
N GLU A 47 13.41 27.78 36.35
CA GLU A 47 12.29 26.88 36.59
C GLU A 47 11.37 26.91 35.36
N ILE A 48 11.12 25.74 34.77
CA ILE A 48 10.34 25.59 33.54
C ILE A 48 9.08 24.75 33.80
N GLU A 49 8.02 25.04 33.05
CA GLU A 49 6.79 24.25 33.01
C GLU A 49 6.60 23.67 31.61
N VAL A 50 6.29 22.37 31.55
CA VAL A 50 6.02 21.64 30.30
C VAL A 50 4.77 20.76 30.42
N ASN A 51 3.99 20.70 29.34
CA ASN A 51 2.86 19.79 29.20
C ASN A 51 3.21 18.73 28.16
N VAL A 52 3.23 17.46 28.56
CA VAL A 52 3.84 16.37 27.79
C VAL A 52 3.12 15.06 27.99
N TYR A 53 3.38 14.11 27.08
CA TYR A 53 2.99 12.71 27.25
C TYR A 53 4.18 11.87 27.72
N VAL A 54 3.92 10.93 28.63
CA VAL A 54 4.91 9.95 29.08
C VAL A 54 5.12 8.92 27.97
N ARG A 55 6.31 8.91 27.37
CA ARG A 55 6.69 7.88 26.39
C ARG A 55 7.14 6.59 27.06
N THR A 56 7.95 6.72 28.10
CA THR A 56 8.36 5.59 28.93
C THR A 56 8.60 6.06 30.36
N ILE A 57 8.40 5.18 31.33
CA ILE A 57 8.72 5.45 32.73
C ILE A 57 9.46 4.26 33.35
N ARG A 58 10.51 4.54 34.11
CA ARG A 58 11.32 3.57 34.86
C ARG A 58 11.31 3.97 36.33
N LYS A 59 10.69 3.15 37.17
CA LYS A 59 10.59 3.38 38.62
C LYS A 59 11.67 2.57 39.34
N GLN A 60 12.52 3.22 40.13
CA GLN A 60 13.52 2.57 40.99
C GLN A 60 13.23 2.87 42.47
N LYS A 61 13.93 2.20 43.39
CA LYS A 61 13.68 2.33 44.84
C LYS A 61 13.79 3.76 45.39
N ARG A 62 14.67 4.59 44.83
CA ARG A 62 14.97 5.95 45.33
C ARG A 62 14.63 7.08 44.35
N ILE A 63 14.42 6.75 43.08
CA ILE A 63 14.27 7.72 42.00
C ILE A 63 13.47 7.11 40.86
N ALA A 64 12.80 7.92 40.07
CA ALA A 64 12.14 7.51 38.85
C ALA A 64 12.57 8.38 37.67
N PHE A 65 12.62 7.77 36.49
CA PHE A 65 12.98 8.43 35.24
C PHE A 65 11.83 8.28 34.25
N ALA A 66 11.24 9.40 33.83
CA ALA A 66 10.26 9.42 32.76
C ALA A 66 10.88 10.04 31.50
N ALA A 67 10.81 9.33 30.38
CA ALA A 67 11.08 9.93 29.08
C ALA A 67 9.78 10.56 28.58
N VAL A 68 9.76 11.87 28.40
CA VAL A 68 8.58 12.64 28.06
C VAL A 68 8.72 13.30 26.70
N GLY A 69 7.61 13.48 25.99
CA GLY A 69 7.57 14.15 24.70
C GLY A 69 6.20 14.73 24.40
N ASP A 70 6.17 15.76 23.56
CA ASP A 70 4.97 16.47 23.12
C ASP A 70 4.71 16.33 21.60
N GLY A 71 5.57 15.59 20.88
CA GLY A 71 5.51 15.41 19.43
C GLY A 71 6.37 16.40 18.64
N SER A 72 6.89 17.46 19.27
CA SER A 72 7.76 18.46 18.61
C SER A 72 9.16 17.93 18.27
N SER A 73 9.55 16.79 18.84
CA SER A 73 10.88 16.21 18.70
C SER A 73 10.87 14.68 18.69
N LEU A 74 11.75 14.05 17.88
CA LEU A 74 12.05 12.63 17.98
C LEU A 74 12.65 12.28 19.35
N GLN A 75 13.61 13.10 19.81
CA GLN A 75 14.30 12.89 21.07
C GLN A 75 13.40 13.29 22.26
N PRO A 76 13.15 12.39 23.23
CA PRO A 76 12.43 12.74 24.44
C PRO A 76 13.33 13.50 25.42
N VAL A 77 12.73 14.23 26.34
CA VAL A 77 13.44 14.78 27.51
C VAL A 77 13.34 13.80 28.67
N GLN A 78 14.44 13.59 29.39
CA GLN A 78 14.43 12.85 30.64
C GLN A 78 13.95 13.77 31.78
N ALA A 79 12.86 13.36 32.42
CA ALA A 79 12.35 13.95 33.65
C ALA A 79 12.71 13.04 34.83
N VAL A 80 13.34 13.63 35.84
CA VAL A 80 13.75 12.97 37.08
C VAL A 80 12.71 13.27 38.15
N LEU A 81 12.10 12.20 38.68
CA LEU A 81 10.94 12.24 39.58
C LEU A 81 11.25 11.53 40.89
N THR A 82 10.59 11.93 41.97
CA THR A 82 10.58 11.13 43.21
C THR A 82 9.69 9.90 43.04
N PRO A 83 9.90 8.81 43.82
CA PRO A 83 9.05 7.62 43.75
C PRO A 83 7.56 7.92 43.95
N ASP A 84 7.21 8.87 44.82
CA ASP A 84 5.82 9.26 45.10
C ASP A 84 5.18 9.97 43.90
N GLN A 85 5.89 10.89 43.27
CA GLN A 85 5.44 11.58 42.05
C GLN A 85 5.23 10.61 40.89
N ALA A 86 6.07 9.58 40.78
CA ALA A 86 6.01 8.60 39.71
C ALA A 86 4.98 7.47 39.96
N LEU A 87 4.42 7.34 41.17
CA LEU A 87 3.60 6.18 41.55
C LEU A 87 2.38 6.01 40.64
N SER A 88 1.65 7.09 40.38
CA SER A 88 0.43 7.10 39.56
C SER A 88 0.67 7.22 38.04
N LEU A 89 1.94 7.38 37.62
CA LEU A 89 2.32 7.59 36.23
C LEU A 89 2.55 6.27 35.47
N SER A 90 2.09 6.24 34.23
CA SER A 90 2.20 5.14 33.27
C SER A 90 2.48 5.65 31.85
N THR A 91 2.92 4.76 30.96
CA THR A 91 3.14 5.10 29.54
C THR A 91 1.83 5.55 28.89
N GLY A 92 1.87 6.66 28.17
CA GLY A 92 0.71 7.29 27.53
C GLY A 92 0.03 8.37 28.38
N ASP A 93 0.39 8.52 29.66
CA ASP A 93 -0.20 9.55 30.52
C ASP A 93 0.12 10.96 30.02
N ALA A 94 -0.91 11.81 29.96
CA ALA A 94 -0.76 13.25 29.80
C ALA A 94 -0.42 13.88 31.17
N ILE A 95 0.69 14.59 31.24
CA ILE A 95 1.20 15.17 32.49
C ILE A 95 1.66 16.61 32.30
N LYS A 96 1.54 17.39 33.37
CA LYS A 96 2.19 18.69 33.54
C LYS A 96 3.37 18.51 34.49
N LEU A 97 4.54 18.99 34.08
CA LEU A 97 5.75 18.95 34.88
C LEU A 97 6.28 20.36 35.12
N ARG A 98 6.62 20.67 36.37
CA ARG A 98 7.33 21.88 36.77
C ARG A 98 8.67 21.47 37.39
N GLY A 99 9.75 22.16 37.04
CA GLY A 99 11.07 21.75 37.54
C GLY A 99 12.22 22.60 37.04
N LYS A 100 13.43 22.29 37.52
CA LYS A 100 14.67 22.97 37.12
C LYS A 100 15.33 22.24 35.95
N TRP A 101 15.72 22.99 34.92
CA TRP A 101 16.51 22.48 33.81
C TRP A 101 17.99 22.44 34.18
N GLN A 102 18.60 21.24 34.23
CA GLN A 102 19.97 21.05 34.70
C GLN A 102 20.78 20.16 33.76
N LYS A 103 22.11 20.35 33.72
CA LYS A 103 23.01 19.45 33.00
C LYS A 103 23.00 18.06 33.60
N CYS A 104 23.01 17.05 32.75
CA CYS A 104 23.19 15.66 33.18
C CYS A 104 24.60 15.46 33.76
N PRO A 105 24.79 14.51 34.68
CA PRO A 105 26.12 14.08 35.11
C PRO A 105 27.00 13.61 33.94
N PRO A 106 28.34 13.73 34.04
CA PRO A 106 29.26 13.31 32.98
C PRO A 106 29.05 11.85 32.55
N GLY A 107 29.10 11.58 31.24
CA GLY A 107 28.96 10.23 30.67
C GLY A 107 27.52 9.78 30.35
N LYS A 108 26.53 10.67 30.46
CA LYS A 108 25.16 10.43 29.96
C LYS A 108 24.99 10.89 28.52
N ALA A 109 24.17 10.17 27.75
CA ALA A 109 23.90 10.47 26.34
C ALA A 109 23.09 11.75 26.12
N GLN A 110 22.33 12.20 27.13
CA GLN A 110 21.59 13.46 27.08
C GLN A 110 22.38 14.56 27.79
N THR A 111 22.37 15.78 27.24
CA THR A 111 23.11 16.92 27.79
C THR A 111 22.47 17.47 29.05
N HIS A 112 21.13 17.48 29.11
CA HIS A 112 20.34 18.07 30.19
C HIS A 112 19.13 17.20 30.54
N GLU A 113 18.65 17.36 31.76
CA GLU A 113 17.46 16.70 32.30
C GLU A 113 16.59 17.67 33.11
N LEU A 114 15.30 17.34 33.21
CA LEU A 114 14.34 18.11 34.00
C LEU A 114 14.25 17.51 35.42
N GLN A 115 14.77 18.23 36.41
CA GLN A 115 14.63 17.89 37.82
C GLN A 115 13.26 18.37 38.31
N VAL A 116 12.31 17.44 38.45
CA VAL A 116 10.89 17.77 38.67
C VAL A 116 10.63 18.16 40.12
N SER A 117 10.11 19.38 40.33
CA SER A 117 9.58 19.83 41.61
C SER A 117 8.12 19.41 41.79
N GLU A 118 7.32 19.46 40.73
CA GLU A 118 5.90 19.12 40.74
C GLU A 118 5.49 18.34 39.49
N ALA A 119 4.73 17.26 39.68
CA ALA A 119 4.16 16.44 38.60
C ALA A 119 2.65 16.28 38.79
N THR A 120 1.87 16.73 37.81
CA THR A 120 0.41 16.64 37.82
C THR A 120 -0.07 15.78 36.67
N LYS A 121 -0.84 14.72 36.95
CA LYS A 121 -1.52 13.94 35.92
C LYS A 121 -2.76 14.70 35.44
N LEU A 122 -2.85 14.96 34.13
CA LEU A 122 -3.90 15.79 33.54
C LEU A 122 -5.10 14.99 33.05
N GLY A 123 -4.92 13.72 32.71
CA GLY A 123 -5.97 12.90 32.11
C GLY A 123 -5.92 11.44 32.52
N TYR A 124 -7.06 10.77 32.36
CA TYR A 124 -7.17 9.32 32.48
C TYR A 124 -6.46 8.63 31.30
N ASN A 125 -5.83 7.49 31.58
CA ASN A 125 -5.18 6.63 30.60
C ASN A 125 -5.22 5.20 31.14
N ASP A 126 -5.65 4.27 30.31
CA ASP A 126 -5.59 2.85 30.59
C ASP A 126 -4.39 2.23 29.87
N PRO A 127 -3.26 2.00 30.56
CA PRO A 127 -2.06 1.46 29.94
C PRO A 127 -2.21 0.00 29.52
N THR A 128 -3.23 -0.72 29.99
CA THR A 128 -3.42 -2.16 29.68
C THR A 128 -4.09 -2.37 28.32
N THR A 129 -5.03 -1.49 27.97
CA THR A 129 -5.78 -1.55 26.72
C THR A 129 -5.23 -0.62 25.64
N ASN A 130 -4.26 0.25 25.97
CA ASN A 130 -3.64 1.14 25.00
C ASN A 130 -2.97 0.35 23.86
N PRO A 131 -3.41 0.53 22.60
CA PRO A 131 -2.88 -0.22 21.47
C PRO A 131 -1.46 0.23 21.08
N ILE A 132 -1.03 1.44 21.46
CA ILE A 132 0.32 1.94 21.22
C ILE A 132 1.22 1.56 22.40
N GLN A 133 1.74 0.34 22.33
CA GLN A 133 2.69 -0.19 23.31
C GLN A 133 4.14 0.16 22.95
N LYS A 134 5.06 0.01 23.91
CA LYS A 134 6.51 0.17 23.71
C LYS A 134 7.12 -1.04 22.99
N LYS A 135 6.64 -1.31 21.77
CA LYS A 135 7.12 -2.36 20.86
C LYS A 135 7.09 -1.80 19.44
N TYR A 136 7.86 -2.38 18.55
CA TYR A 136 7.74 -2.08 17.12
C TYR A 136 6.32 -2.39 16.65
N GLN A 137 5.77 -1.52 15.82
CA GLN A 137 4.46 -1.67 15.21
C GLN A 137 4.64 -1.44 13.72
N SER A 138 4.15 -2.37 12.89
CA SER A 138 4.26 -2.20 11.45
C SER A 138 3.43 -1.00 10.98
N PRO A 139 3.83 -0.34 9.88
CA PRO A 139 3.03 0.72 9.25
C PRO A 139 1.58 0.28 8.99
N GLU A 140 1.36 -0.97 8.58
CA GLU A 140 0.03 -1.54 8.32
C GLU A 140 -0.84 -1.54 9.58
N PHE A 141 -0.29 -1.94 10.73
CA PHE A 141 -1.01 -1.88 12.01
C PHE A 141 -1.28 -0.43 12.41
N LEU A 142 -0.31 0.47 12.22
CA LEU A 142 -0.50 1.89 12.54
C LEU A 142 -1.60 2.53 11.68
N ARG A 143 -1.76 2.10 10.43
CA ARG A 143 -2.84 2.55 9.53
C ARG A 143 -4.23 2.12 10.00
N THR A 144 -4.37 1.07 10.82
CA THR A 144 -5.67 0.73 11.44
C THR A 144 -6.03 1.65 12.62
N LEU A 145 -5.04 2.36 13.18
CA LEU A 145 -5.19 3.29 14.30
C LEU A 145 -4.86 4.75 13.90
N PRO A 146 -5.48 5.32 12.85
CA PRO A 146 -5.09 6.62 12.32
C PRO A 146 -5.26 7.76 13.35
N HIS A 147 -6.21 7.60 14.28
CA HIS A 147 -6.50 8.54 15.35
C HIS A 147 -5.45 8.58 16.48
N LEU A 148 -4.65 7.51 16.65
CA LEU A 148 -3.60 7.44 17.68
C LEU A 148 -2.19 7.47 17.10
N ARG A 149 -1.98 6.99 15.87
CA ARG A 149 -0.65 6.86 15.27
C ARG A 149 0.15 8.16 15.25
N SER A 150 -0.52 9.32 15.14
CA SER A 150 0.12 10.64 15.15
C SER A 150 0.78 11.00 16.50
N ARG A 151 0.46 10.27 17.58
CA ARG A 151 1.16 10.40 18.87
C ARG A 151 2.55 9.78 18.85
N LEU A 152 2.86 8.95 17.85
CA LEU A 152 4.21 8.43 17.67
C LEU A 152 5.15 9.53 17.18
N PRO A 153 6.41 9.56 17.64
CA PRO A 153 7.30 10.68 17.37
C PRO A 153 7.54 10.92 15.88
N PHE A 154 7.77 9.87 15.09
CA PHE A 154 8.00 10.00 13.66
C PHE A 154 6.75 10.53 12.92
N ASN A 155 5.57 9.99 13.21
CA ASN A 155 4.32 10.42 12.59
C ASN A 155 3.96 11.87 12.94
N ALA A 156 4.27 12.31 14.16
CA ALA A 156 4.16 13.73 14.54
C ALA A 156 5.09 14.62 13.71
N LEU A 157 6.33 14.17 13.44
CA LEU A 157 7.25 14.91 12.57
C LEU A 157 6.75 15.02 11.13
N VAL A 158 6.10 13.99 10.59
CA VAL A 158 5.48 14.05 9.25
C VAL A 158 4.36 15.09 9.21
N LEU A 159 3.54 15.22 10.27
CA LEU A 159 2.55 16.29 10.38
C LEU A 159 3.20 17.68 10.46
N HIS A 160 4.30 17.82 11.20
CA HIS A 160 5.06 19.06 11.26
C HIS A 160 5.70 19.40 9.90
N LEU A 161 6.22 18.41 9.18
CA LEU A 161 6.77 18.58 7.83
C LEU A 161 5.69 19.10 6.88
N ARG A 162 4.51 18.47 6.86
CA ARG A 162 3.36 18.94 6.08
C ARG A 162 3.07 20.41 6.35
N SER A 163 2.97 20.80 7.62
CA SER A 163 2.69 22.18 8.01
C SER A 163 3.79 23.16 7.57
N GLN A 164 5.07 22.77 7.66
CA GLN A 164 6.20 23.61 7.26
C GLN A 164 6.28 23.78 5.74
N VAL A 165 6.04 22.71 4.99
CA VAL A 165 5.98 22.72 3.52
C VAL A 165 4.86 23.65 3.05
N ILE A 166 3.64 23.53 3.61
CA ILE A 166 2.52 24.45 3.27
C ILE A 166 2.93 25.91 3.54
N GLY A 167 3.54 26.19 4.70
CA GLY A 167 3.97 27.53 5.06
C GLY A 167 5.03 28.12 4.12
N SER A 168 6.05 27.34 3.75
CA SER A 168 7.12 27.77 2.84
C SER A 168 6.58 28.04 1.43
N ILE A 169 5.75 27.13 0.88
CA ILE A 169 5.11 27.30 -0.43
C ILE A 169 4.16 28.50 -0.45
N THR A 170 3.35 28.70 0.59
CA THR A 170 2.46 29.86 0.69
C THR A 170 3.27 31.16 0.66
N ASN A 171 4.38 31.19 1.38
CA ASN A 171 5.29 32.34 1.40
C ASN A 171 5.98 32.56 0.04
N PHE A 172 6.35 31.48 -0.66
CA PHE A 172 6.91 31.54 -2.01
C PHE A 172 5.91 32.18 -2.99
N PHE A 173 4.69 31.64 -3.08
CA PHE A 173 3.66 32.20 -3.97
C PHE A 173 3.31 33.65 -3.64
N ASN A 174 3.26 34.01 -2.35
CA ASN A 174 3.03 35.39 -1.94
C ASN A 174 4.17 36.34 -2.38
N LYS A 175 5.43 35.89 -2.38
CA LYS A 175 6.57 36.67 -2.88
C LYS A 175 6.53 36.83 -4.40
N GLU A 176 6.10 35.80 -5.12
CA GLU A 176 5.93 35.80 -6.58
C GLU A 176 4.63 36.49 -7.04
N GLY A 177 3.84 37.06 -6.12
CA GLY A 177 2.63 37.81 -6.44
C GLY A 177 1.41 36.96 -6.85
N PHE A 178 1.42 35.66 -6.52
CA PHE A 178 0.28 34.78 -6.78
C PHE A 178 -0.84 34.98 -5.76
N VAL A 179 -2.09 34.92 -6.23
CA VAL A 179 -3.28 34.98 -5.39
C VAL A 179 -3.74 33.57 -5.05
N GLN A 180 -3.88 33.27 -3.75
CA GLN A 180 -4.48 32.00 -3.32
C GLN A 180 -5.99 32.03 -3.58
N THR A 181 -6.51 30.97 -4.18
CA THR A 181 -7.93 30.83 -4.52
C THR A 181 -8.50 29.52 -3.99
N HIS A 182 -9.83 29.44 -3.90
CA HIS A 182 -10.56 28.25 -3.44
C HIS A 182 -11.62 27.85 -4.47
N PRO A 183 -11.25 27.07 -5.49
CA PRO A 183 -12.17 26.55 -6.49
C PRO A 183 -13.22 25.58 -5.91
N PRO A 184 -14.33 25.32 -6.62
CA PRO A 184 -15.38 24.43 -6.15
C PRO A 184 -14.92 22.95 -6.14
N ILE A 185 -15.26 22.24 -5.07
CA ILE A 185 -15.04 20.79 -4.95
C ILE A 185 -16.14 20.00 -5.68
N LEU A 186 -17.37 20.52 -5.67
CA LEU A 186 -18.50 19.94 -6.40
C LEU A 186 -18.52 20.50 -7.82
N THR A 187 -18.36 19.65 -8.82
CA THR A 187 -18.25 20.03 -10.23
C THR A 187 -19.26 19.30 -11.10
N SER A 188 -19.51 19.84 -12.29
CA SER A 188 -20.34 19.21 -13.33
C SER A 188 -19.49 18.63 -14.47
N SER A 189 -18.17 18.75 -14.37
CA SER A 189 -17.20 18.29 -15.35
C SER A 189 -16.16 17.41 -14.67
N ASP A 190 -15.71 16.41 -15.41
CA ASP A 190 -14.65 15.49 -15.05
C ASP A 190 -13.24 16.04 -15.31
N CYS A 191 -13.09 17.27 -15.82
CA CYS A 191 -11.83 18.02 -16.08
C CYS A 191 -10.82 17.34 -17.03
N GLU A 192 -10.47 16.08 -16.80
CA GLU A 192 -9.48 15.29 -17.52
C GLU A 192 -10.09 14.38 -18.61
N GLY A 193 -11.42 14.20 -18.65
CA GLY A 193 -12.12 13.51 -19.74
C GLY A 193 -11.96 11.99 -19.81
N ALA A 194 -11.33 11.35 -18.82
CA ALA A 194 -10.94 9.93 -18.88
C ALA A 194 -11.00 9.16 -17.54
N GLY A 195 -11.34 9.81 -16.42
CA GLY A 195 -11.28 9.22 -15.07
C GLY A 195 -12.63 8.76 -14.53
N GLU A 196 -12.63 7.69 -13.72
CA GLU A 196 -13.77 7.36 -12.87
C GLU A 196 -13.94 8.47 -11.80
N VAL A 197 -15.10 9.14 -11.78
CA VAL A 197 -15.42 10.23 -10.85
C VAL A 197 -16.43 9.80 -9.80
N PHE A 198 -16.29 10.30 -8.57
CA PHE A 198 -17.29 10.08 -7.53
C PHE A 198 -18.54 10.93 -7.82
N THR A 199 -19.69 10.27 -7.97
CA THR A 199 -20.98 10.95 -8.12
C THR A 199 -21.58 11.29 -6.77
N VAL A 200 -22.05 12.53 -6.60
CA VAL A 200 -22.67 13.01 -5.35
C VAL A 200 -24.19 12.99 -5.50
N SER A 201 -24.87 12.27 -4.60
CA SER A 201 -26.33 12.22 -4.51
C SER A 201 -26.82 12.55 -3.10
N SER A 202 -28.00 13.17 -2.99
CA SER A 202 -28.63 13.52 -1.70
C SER A 202 -29.48 12.39 -1.12
N ASN A 203 -29.84 11.39 -1.91
CA ASN A 203 -30.79 10.37 -1.52
C ASN A 203 -30.09 9.30 -0.68
N ALA A 204 -30.67 9.00 0.48
CA ALA A 204 -30.21 7.90 1.33
C ALA A 204 -30.33 6.59 0.54
N SER A 205 -29.21 5.88 0.41
CA SER A 205 -29.18 4.52 -0.10
C SER A 205 -29.97 3.59 0.82
N LYS A 206 -31.29 3.47 0.58
CA LYS A 206 -32.18 2.35 0.92
C LYS A 206 -33.55 2.65 0.30
N ASP A 207 -33.95 1.83 -0.67
CA ASP A 207 -35.15 1.94 -1.53
C ASP A 207 -35.13 3.07 -2.58
N SER A 208 -34.43 2.83 -3.69
CA SER A 208 -34.61 3.53 -4.96
C SER A 208 -35.94 3.11 -5.65
N THR A 209 -37.05 3.14 -4.93
CA THR A 209 -38.41 3.00 -5.47
C THR A 209 -39.13 4.33 -5.63
N GLN A 210 -38.56 5.44 -5.14
CA GLN A 210 -38.98 6.78 -5.57
C GLN A 210 -38.36 7.10 -6.92
N LYS A 211 -38.92 6.45 -7.95
CA LYS A 211 -38.89 6.96 -9.30
C LYS A 211 -39.76 8.23 -9.33
N SER A 212 -39.31 9.29 -9.98
CA SER A 212 -40.25 10.27 -10.52
C SER A 212 -41.24 9.56 -11.46
N ASP A 213 -42.38 10.17 -11.82
CA ASP A 213 -43.33 9.58 -12.78
C ASP A 213 -42.66 9.15 -14.12
N ASP A 214 -41.45 9.67 -14.41
CA ASP A 214 -40.62 9.34 -15.58
C ASP A 214 -39.44 8.36 -15.32
N GLY A 215 -39.23 7.89 -14.09
CA GLY A 215 -38.17 6.90 -13.80
C GLY A 215 -36.76 7.46 -13.58
N GLU A 216 -36.58 8.77 -13.51
CA GLU A 216 -35.27 9.41 -13.25
C GLU A 216 -34.96 9.57 -11.76
N VAL A 217 -33.66 9.50 -11.42
CA VAL A 217 -33.16 9.70 -10.05
C VAL A 217 -33.18 11.19 -9.73
N GLU A 218 -33.91 11.60 -8.69
CA GLU A 218 -33.93 13.00 -8.26
C GLU A 218 -32.56 13.42 -7.70
N HIS A 219 -31.87 14.33 -8.41
CA HIS A 219 -30.60 14.92 -7.99
C HIS A 219 -30.82 16.24 -7.24
N PHE A 220 -30.11 16.46 -6.13
CA PHE A 220 -30.18 17.71 -5.35
C PHE A 220 -29.98 18.98 -6.19
N PHE A 221 -29.02 18.95 -7.12
CA PHE A 221 -28.69 20.09 -7.98
C PHE A 221 -29.44 20.07 -9.32
N ARG A 222 -30.51 19.26 -9.44
CA ARG A 222 -31.27 18.98 -10.68
C ARG A 222 -30.46 18.30 -11.81
N THR A 223 -29.15 18.43 -11.78
CA THR A 223 -28.19 17.75 -12.65
C THR A 223 -27.23 16.92 -11.80
N PRO A 224 -26.63 15.85 -12.35
CA PRO A 224 -25.57 15.12 -11.65
C PRO A 224 -24.40 16.06 -11.33
N LYS A 225 -23.82 15.88 -10.14
CA LYS A 225 -22.60 16.56 -9.70
C LYS A 225 -21.59 15.52 -9.23
N TYR A 226 -20.32 15.85 -9.39
CA TYR A 226 -19.19 14.99 -9.10
C TYR A 226 -18.23 15.66 -8.13
N LEU A 227 -17.42 14.87 -7.45
CA LEU A 227 -16.23 15.39 -6.76
C LEU A 227 -15.14 15.69 -7.78
N THR A 228 -14.49 16.84 -7.62
CA THR A 228 -13.50 17.32 -8.57
C THR A 228 -12.23 16.45 -8.59
N VAL A 229 -11.73 16.16 -9.79
CA VAL A 229 -10.42 15.50 -10.00
C VAL A 229 -9.29 16.52 -10.03
N SER A 230 -9.58 17.76 -10.42
CA SER A 230 -8.64 18.89 -10.56
C SER A 230 -9.40 20.21 -10.59
N SER A 231 -8.82 21.26 -10.02
CA SER A 231 -9.39 22.61 -10.03
C SER A 231 -8.98 23.43 -11.26
N GLN A 232 -8.14 22.87 -12.13
CA GLN A 232 -7.45 23.58 -13.22
C GLN A 232 -8.38 24.47 -14.05
N LEU A 233 -9.50 23.95 -14.56
CA LEU A 233 -10.39 24.74 -15.44
C LEU A 233 -10.91 26.03 -14.75
N HIS A 234 -11.15 25.95 -13.43
CA HIS A 234 -11.60 27.10 -12.65
C HIS A 234 -10.44 28.06 -12.35
N LEU A 235 -9.22 27.54 -12.16
CA LEU A 235 -8.03 28.37 -11.99
C LEU A 235 -7.73 29.18 -13.25
N GLU A 236 -7.95 28.63 -14.45
CA GLU A 236 -7.80 29.39 -15.70
C GLU A 236 -8.71 30.63 -15.74
N ALA A 237 -9.97 30.51 -15.30
CA ALA A 237 -10.88 31.65 -15.21
C ALA A 237 -10.43 32.71 -14.19
N LEU A 238 -9.95 32.26 -13.03
CA LEU A 238 -9.47 33.16 -11.97
C LEU A 238 -8.15 33.83 -12.36
N ALA A 239 -7.24 33.10 -13.01
CA ALA A 239 -5.97 33.60 -13.52
C ALA A 239 -6.19 34.77 -14.49
N GLN A 240 -7.16 34.67 -15.41
CA GLN A 240 -7.46 35.78 -16.32
C GLN A 240 -7.94 37.06 -15.61
N SER A 241 -8.39 36.97 -14.36
CA SER A 241 -8.83 38.12 -13.57
C SER A 241 -7.68 38.79 -12.79
N VAL A 242 -6.72 38.02 -12.28
CA VAL A 242 -5.67 38.51 -11.36
C VAL A 242 -4.24 38.18 -11.78
N GLY A 243 -4.06 37.63 -12.99
CA GLY A 243 -2.79 37.21 -13.56
C GLY A 243 -2.36 35.81 -13.12
N ASN A 244 -1.96 35.67 -11.85
CA ASN A 244 -1.34 34.46 -11.32
C ASN A 244 -2.12 33.94 -10.10
N VAL A 245 -2.54 32.68 -10.13
CA VAL A 245 -3.32 32.07 -9.06
C VAL A 245 -2.77 30.71 -8.66
N TRP A 246 -3.02 30.32 -7.41
CA TRP A 246 -2.74 28.97 -6.95
C TRP A 246 -3.80 28.50 -5.95
N THR A 247 -3.86 27.19 -5.75
CA THR A 247 -4.70 26.55 -4.74
C THR A 247 -4.00 25.32 -4.17
N LEU A 248 -4.38 24.95 -2.95
CA LEU A 248 -4.10 23.66 -2.33
C LEU A 248 -5.45 23.08 -1.93
N SER A 249 -6.00 22.20 -2.76
CA SER A 249 -7.37 21.71 -2.63
C SER A 249 -7.42 20.18 -2.56
N PRO A 250 -8.37 19.59 -1.82
CA PRO A 250 -8.64 18.16 -1.95
C PRO A 250 -9.20 17.86 -3.35
N THR A 251 -8.69 16.78 -3.94
CA THR A 251 -9.09 16.22 -5.22
C THR A 251 -9.37 14.73 -5.05
N PHE A 252 -10.25 14.20 -5.90
CA PHE A 252 -10.79 12.86 -5.72
C PHE A 252 -10.65 12.04 -7.00
N ARG A 253 -10.22 10.78 -6.87
CA ARG A 253 -10.18 9.82 -7.98
C ARG A 253 -10.87 8.54 -7.58
N ALA A 254 -11.85 8.10 -8.36
CA ALA A 254 -12.63 6.89 -8.05
C ALA A 254 -12.00 5.61 -8.63
N GLU A 255 -10.74 5.67 -9.05
CA GLU A 255 -10.00 4.53 -9.57
C GLU A 255 -9.93 3.39 -8.54
N LYS A 256 -10.22 2.18 -8.99
CA LYS A 256 -10.13 0.93 -8.20
C LYS A 256 -8.68 0.45 -8.06
N SER A 257 -7.82 1.30 -7.52
CA SER A 257 -6.38 1.08 -7.44
C SER A 257 -5.92 1.00 -5.97
N ASP A 258 -5.48 -0.19 -5.53
CA ASP A 258 -4.87 -0.40 -4.22
C ASP A 258 -3.34 -0.51 -4.35
N THR A 259 -2.67 0.63 -4.48
CA THR A 259 -1.20 0.69 -4.53
C THR A 259 -0.66 1.61 -3.43
N PRO A 260 0.62 1.50 -3.04
CA PRO A 260 1.21 2.40 -2.05
C PRO A 260 1.31 3.87 -2.52
N ARG A 261 0.98 4.17 -3.79
CA ARG A 261 1.09 5.50 -4.43
C ARG A 261 -0.25 6.16 -4.73
N HIS A 262 -1.37 5.45 -4.56
CA HIS A 262 -2.71 5.94 -4.89
C HIS A 262 -3.57 6.17 -3.63
N LEU A 263 -4.37 7.22 -3.69
CA LEU A 263 -5.42 7.57 -2.73
C LEU A 263 -6.67 7.98 -3.51
N SER A 264 -7.83 7.73 -2.93
CA SER A 264 -9.11 8.19 -3.47
C SER A 264 -9.41 9.65 -3.13
N GLU A 265 -8.83 10.14 -2.03
CA GLU A 265 -8.83 11.55 -1.59
C GLU A 265 -7.40 11.96 -1.31
N PHE A 266 -6.91 12.98 -2.00
CA PHE A 266 -5.57 13.53 -1.83
C PHE A 266 -5.59 15.04 -2.06
N TYR A 267 -4.55 15.74 -1.63
CA TYR A 267 -4.38 17.17 -1.85
C TYR A 267 -3.55 17.40 -3.11
N MET A 268 -4.08 18.23 -4.01
CA MET A 268 -3.37 18.74 -5.17
C MET A 268 -3.02 20.20 -4.92
N LEU A 269 -1.77 20.55 -5.21
CA LEU A 269 -1.35 21.94 -5.32
C LEU A 269 -1.36 22.31 -6.78
N GLU A 270 -2.16 23.28 -7.16
CA GLU A 270 -2.34 23.68 -8.55
C GLU A 270 -2.03 25.16 -8.70
N GLY A 271 -1.28 25.52 -9.74
CA GLY A 271 -0.93 26.89 -10.07
C GLY A 271 -1.21 27.21 -11.53
N GLU A 272 -1.71 28.40 -11.82
CA GLU A 272 -2.03 28.85 -13.17
C GLU A 272 -1.55 30.30 -13.37
N MET A 273 -0.95 30.56 -14.53
CA MET A 273 -0.32 31.83 -14.88
C MET A 273 -0.81 32.33 -16.24
N CYS A 274 -1.25 33.58 -16.30
CA CYS A 274 -1.54 34.26 -17.58
C CYS A 274 -0.31 34.98 -18.14
N PHE A 275 -0.36 35.25 -19.45
CA PHE A 275 0.71 35.92 -20.21
C PHE A 275 2.02 35.13 -20.22
N VAL A 276 1.90 33.81 -20.31
CA VAL A 276 3.04 32.89 -20.44
C VAL A 276 3.13 32.42 -21.87
N ASP A 277 4.29 32.63 -22.50
CA ASP A 277 4.50 32.28 -23.91
C ASP A 277 4.97 30.83 -24.11
N ASP A 278 5.60 30.26 -23.09
CA ASP A 278 6.30 28.98 -23.21
C ASP A 278 6.25 28.16 -21.90
N ALA A 279 6.19 26.83 -22.05
CA ALA A 279 6.18 25.87 -20.96
C ALA A 279 7.43 25.98 -20.06
N ASN A 280 8.55 26.47 -20.60
CA ASN A 280 9.77 26.71 -19.82
C ASN A 280 9.54 27.67 -18.65
N GLN A 281 8.72 28.72 -18.79
CA GLN A 281 8.46 29.65 -17.69
C GLN A 281 7.70 28.97 -16.54
N VAL A 282 6.80 28.04 -16.85
CA VAL A 282 6.07 27.25 -15.85
C VAL A 282 7.03 26.26 -15.16
N MET A 283 7.91 25.61 -15.94
CA MET A 283 8.95 24.73 -15.38
C MET A 283 9.93 25.50 -14.48
N ASP A 284 10.35 26.70 -14.87
CA ASP A 284 11.21 27.59 -14.07
C ASP A 284 10.56 27.95 -12.74
N LEU A 285 9.25 28.26 -12.74
CA LEU A 285 8.51 28.52 -11.50
C LEU A 285 8.49 27.30 -10.58
N ILE A 286 8.21 26.12 -11.12
CA ILE A 286 8.16 24.85 -10.36
C ILE A 286 9.52 24.56 -9.72
N GLU A 287 10.58 24.69 -10.51
CA GLU A 287 11.96 24.46 -10.10
C GLU A 287 12.39 25.45 -9.01
N ASN A 288 12.07 26.73 -9.18
CA ASN A 288 12.30 27.77 -8.17
C ASN A 288 11.50 27.52 -6.89
N MET A 289 10.23 27.13 -7.00
CA MET A 289 9.34 26.84 -5.87
C MET A 289 9.91 25.72 -5.00
N LEU A 290 10.23 24.58 -5.63
CA LEU A 290 10.68 23.39 -4.92
C LEU A 290 12.13 23.51 -4.42
N SER A 291 13.03 24.14 -5.19
CA SER A 291 14.41 24.37 -4.74
C SER A 291 14.48 25.38 -3.59
N THR A 292 13.70 26.45 -3.65
CA THR A 292 13.60 27.43 -2.55
C THR A 292 13.04 26.77 -1.29
N MET A 293 11.91 26.07 -1.41
CA MET A 293 11.28 25.38 -0.29
C MET A 293 12.24 24.36 0.36
N THR A 294 12.90 23.53 -0.45
CA THR A 294 13.82 22.53 0.10
C THR A 294 15.07 23.15 0.70
N THR A 295 15.65 24.18 0.09
CA THR A 295 16.78 24.93 0.66
C THR A 295 16.42 25.58 2.00
N GLU A 296 15.24 26.21 2.10
CA GLU A 296 14.75 26.81 3.34
C GLU A 296 14.53 25.75 4.44
N LEU A 297 13.95 24.60 4.07
CA LEU A 297 13.55 23.58 5.03
C LEU A 297 14.64 22.58 5.40
N GLN A 298 15.69 22.41 4.60
CA GLN A 298 16.77 21.45 4.85
C GLN A 298 17.48 21.72 6.19
N GLY A 299 17.65 22.99 6.56
CA GLY A 299 18.20 23.41 7.85
C GLY A 299 17.20 23.38 9.02
N SER A 300 15.93 23.07 8.76
CA SER A 300 14.90 23.06 9.79
C SER A 300 15.07 21.87 10.75
N HIS A 301 14.70 22.10 12.01
CA HIS A 301 14.78 21.05 13.03
C HIS A 301 13.98 19.79 12.66
N THR A 302 12.80 19.96 12.05
CA THR A 302 11.93 18.83 11.65
C THR A 302 12.63 17.95 10.62
N VAL A 303 13.18 18.55 9.56
CA VAL A 303 13.85 17.80 8.48
C VAL A 303 15.10 17.10 9.00
N GLN A 304 15.91 17.79 9.82
CA GLN A 304 17.08 17.18 10.45
C GLN A 304 16.70 15.96 11.31
N GLN A 305 15.56 16.00 12.01
CA GLN A 305 15.09 14.86 12.78
C GLN A 305 14.49 13.73 11.93
N ILE A 306 13.87 14.04 10.79
CA ILE A 306 13.43 13.01 9.84
C ILE A 306 14.65 12.28 9.26
N LEU A 307 15.68 13.03 8.84
CA LEU A 307 16.96 12.48 8.39
C LEU A 307 17.63 11.64 9.48
N GLN A 308 17.65 12.13 10.73
CA GLN A 308 18.17 11.38 11.87
C GLN A 308 17.38 10.09 12.14
N ALA A 309 16.05 10.15 12.06
CA ALA A 309 15.19 8.98 12.27
C ALA A 309 15.50 7.89 11.23
N LYS A 310 15.66 8.28 9.96
CA LYS A 310 16.06 7.35 8.89
C LYS A 310 17.48 6.85 9.05
N ALA A 311 18.43 7.67 9.51
CA ALA A 311 19.81 7.24 9.78
C ALA A 311 19.90 6.24 10.94
N SER A 312 18.95 6.29 11.87
CA SER A 312 18.85 5.32 12.97
C SER A 312 18.11 4.03 12.60
N GLN A 313 17.44 4.00 11.45
CA GLN A 313 16.69 2.84 10.96
C GLN A 313 17.65 1.89 10.25
N THR A 314 17.51 0.59 10.47
CA THR A 314 18.33 -0.40 9.75
C THR A 314 17.85 -0.56 8.31
N SER A 315 18.75 -0.92 7.38
CA SER A 315 18.40 -1.08 5.96
C SER A 315 17.30 -2.13 5.73
N GLU A 316 17.11 -3.05 6.65
CA GLU A 316 16.11 -4.13 6.56
C GLU A 316 14.75 -3.72 7.11
N GLU A 317 14.71 -2.91 8.18
CA GLU A 317 13.49 -2.24 8.62
C GLU A 317 12.98 -1.28 7.54
N ALA A 318 13.90 -0.53 6.90
CA ALA A 318 13.54 0.32 5.76
C ALA A 318 12.99 -0.51 4.59
N ALA A 319 13.59 -1.67 4.28
CA ALA A 319 13.10 -2.57 3.24
C ALA A 319 11.74 -3.20 3.57
N GLU A 320 11.50 -3.59 4.83
CA GLU A 320 10.22 -4.16 5.30
C GLU A 320 9.10 -3.12 5.25
N GLU A 321 9.40 -1.86 5.57
CA GLU A 321 8.44 -0.73 5.48
C GLU A 321 8.30 -0.16 4.05
N GLY A 322 9.11 -0.62 3.09
CA GLY A 322 9.25 -0.02 1.76
C GLY A 322 9.79 1.43 1.79
N ALA A 323 10.37 1.86 2.91
CA ALA A 323 10.96 3.18 3.11
C ALA A 323 12.38 3.26 2.52
N VAL A 324 12.85 4.49 2.26
CA VAL A 324 14.21 4.70 1.72
C VAL A 324 15.26 4.83 2.82
N THR A 325 16.51 4.53 2.46
CA THR A 325 17.66 4.70 3.36
C THR A 325 17.95 6.17 3.63
N ALA A 326 18.75 6.44 4.66
CA ALA A 326 19.13 7.81 5.04
C ALA A 326 19.98 8.51 3.99
N GLU A 327 20.88 7.77 3.33
CA GLU A 327 21.71 8.28 2.23
C GLU A 327 20.83 8.67 1.04
N GLU A 328 19.88 7.81 0.70
CA GLU A 328 18.93 8.08 -0.38
C GLU A 328 18.06 9.28 -0.05
N LEU A 329 17.51 9.36 1.16
CA LEU A 329 16.70 10.51 1.57
C LEU A 329 17.52 11.81 1.53
N SER A 330 18.77 11.77 1.98
CA SER A 330 19.66 12.93 1.90
C SER A 330 19.93 13.34 0.45
N ARG A 331 20.13 12.38 -0.45
CA ARG A 331 20.28 12.61 -1.90
C ARG A 331 19.03 13.26 -2.48
N ARG A 332 17.83 12.80 -2.12
CA ARG A 332 16.54 13.38 -2.56
C ARG A 332 16.41 14.85 -2.17
N TRP A 333 16.72 15.19 -0.91
CA TRP A 333 16.71 16.60 -0.44
C TRP A 333 17.74 17.46 -1.17
N GLN A 334 18.95 16.94 -1.39
CA GLN A 334 20.01 17.65 -2.12
C GLN A 334 19.70 17.82 -3.60
N GLY A 335 19.08 16.83 -4.24
CA GLY A 335 18.67 16.89 -5.64
C GLY A 335 17.55 17.91 -5.87
N MET A 336 16.55 17.92 -4.98
CA MET A 336 15.45 18.87 -5.03
C MET A 336 15.89 20.31 -4.71
N ALA A 337 16.96 20.50 -3.92
CA ALA A 337 17.50 21.83 -3.61
C ALA A 337 18.33 22.45 -4.74
N GLN A 338 18.69 21.68 -5.77
CA GLN A 338 19.41 22.19 -6.94
C GLN A 338 18.45 22.88 -7.91
N ALA A 339 18.97 23.85 -8.67
CA ALA A 339 18.20 24.73 -9.56
C ALA A 339 18.65 24.60 -11.03
N ASP A 340 19.04 23.40 -11.46
CA ASP A 340 19.30 23.11 -12.88
C ASP A 340 18.88 21.67 -13.23
N TRP A 341 17.58 21.42 -13.23
CA TRP A 341 17.03 20.09 -13.50
C TRP A 341 17.00 19.77 -15.00
N PRO A 342 17.38 18.54 -15.42
CA PRO A 342 17.38 18.18 -16.83
C PRO A 342 15.97 18.26 -17.43
N ARG A 343 15.89 18.80 -18.66
CA ARG A 343 14.67 18.86 -19.48
C ARG A 343 14.88 18.02 -20.73
N VAL A 344 14.09 16.95 -20.87
CA VAL A 344 14.26 15.95 -21.92
C VAL A 344 12.97 15.85 -22.71
N GLN A 345 13.06 15.83 -24.04
CA GLN A 345 11.88 15.62 -24.89
C GLN A 345 11.45 14.16 -24.87
N TYR A 346 10.14 13.92 -24.96
CA TYR A 346 9.55 12.58 -25.01
C TYR A 346 10.18 11.70 -26.10
N ALA A 347 10.43 12.28 -27.28
CA ALA A 347 11.14 11.59 -28.36
C ALA A 347 12.50 11.05 -27.92
N LYS A 348 13.26 11.86 -27.20
CA LYS A 348 14.56 11.46 -26.70
C LYS A 348 14.46 10.42 -25.58
N ALA A 349 13.44 10.54 -24.73
CA ALA A 349 13.16 9.57 -23.68
C ALA A 349 12.87 8.17 -24.26
N ILE A 350 12.03 8.07 -25.30
CA ILE A 350 11.74 6.80 -25.99
C ILE A 350 12.99 6.23 -26.65
N GLU A 351 13.77 7.03 -27.40
CA GLU A 351 15.03 6.58 -27.99
C GLU A 351 15.97 5.97 -26.95
N THR A 352 16.11 6.61 -25.78
CA THR A 352 16.96 6.13 -24.69
C THR A 352 16.44 4.82 -24.09
N LEU A 353 15.13 4.65 -23.98
CA LEU A 353 14.53 3.39 -23.50
C LEU A 353 14.73 2.25 -24.50
N GLU A 354 14.52 2.50 -25.79
CA GLU A 354 14.77 1.53 -26.85
C GLU A 354 16.26 1.10 -26.91
N GLU A 355 17.17 2.05 -26.72
CA GLU A 355 18.60 1.77 -26.66
C GLU A 355 18.97 0.96 -25.41
N ALA A 356 18.37 1.24 -24.25
CA ALA A 356 18.56 0.44 -23.04
C ALA A 356 18.10 -1.02 -23.25
N VAL A 357 16.99 -1.23 -23.96
CA VAL A 357 16.52 -2.58 -24.34
C VAL A 357 17.54 -3.29 -25.23
N LYS A 358 18.13 -2.61 -26.20
CA LYS A 358 19.21 -3.16 -27.06
C LYS A 358 20.46 -3.52 -26.26
N GLN A 359 20.76 -2.77 -25.21
CA GLN A 359 21.90 -2.99 -24.31
C GLN A 359 21.65 -4.09 -23.27
N GLY A 360 20.44 -4.67 -23.22
CA GLY A 360 20.10 -5.81 -22.39
C GLY A 360 19.24 -5.49 -21.16
N THR A 361 18.75 -4.26 -21.01
CA THR A 361 17.75 -3.93 -19.97
C THR A 361 16.41 -4.57 -20.33
N VAL A 362 15.80 -5.27 -19.37
CA VAL A 362 14.51 -5.94 -19.56
C VAL A 362 13.43 -5.12 -18.85
N PHE A 363 12.54 -4.52 -19.62
CA PHE A 363 11.30 -3.90 -19.13
C PHE A 363 10.13 -4.88 -19.23
N GLN A 364 9.16 -4.79 -18.32
CA GLN A 364 7.92 -5.59 -18.40
C GLN A 364 7.06 -5.16 -19.59
N PHE A 365 7.00 -3.86 -19.84
CA PHE A 365 6.33 -3.21 -20.94
C PHE A 365 7.38 -2.72 -21.94
N THR A 366 7.18 -3.03 -23.22
CA THR A 366 8.13 -2.58 -24.25
C THR A 366 7.93 -1.08 -24.47
N PRO A 367 8.98 -0.25 -24.38
CA PRO A 367 8.84 1.18 -24.63
C PRO A 367 8.42 1.40 -26.09
N SER A 368 7.35 2.15 -26.30
CA SER A 368 6.87 2.53 -27.63
C SER A 368 6.34 3.95 -27.62
N TRP A 369 6.37 4.61 -28.78
CA TRP A 369 5.86 5.98 -28.90
C TRP A 369 4.38 6.05 -28.54
N GLU A 370 3.59 5.09 -29.02
CA GLU A 370 2.13 5.10 -28.97
C GLU A 370 1.55 4.71 -27.61
N GLU A 371 2.19 3.81 -26.86
CA GLU A 371 1.64 3.27 -25.60
C GLU A 371 1.91 4.15 -24.36
N GLY A 372 2.71 5.22 -24.52
CA GLY A 372 3.07 6.11 -23.43
C GLY A 372 4.11 5.52 -22.47
N LEU A 373 4.55 6.31 -21.49
CA LEU A 373 5.49 5.85 -20.47
C LEU A 373 4.76 5.10 -19.36
N GLN A 374 5.33 3.96 -18.96
CA GLN A 374 4.91 3.21 -17.78
C GLN A 374 5.81 3.56 -16.58
N ALA A 375 5.35 3.26 -15.37
CA ALA A 375 6.08 3.60 -14.13
C ALA A 375 7.53 3.06 -14.08
N GLU A 376 7.82 1.91 -14.71
CA GLU A 376 9.19 1.40 -14.80
C GLU A 376 10.07 2.20 -15.77
N HIS A 377 9.48 2.71 -16.86
CA HIS A 377 10.14 3.58 -17.82
C HIS A 377 10.43 4.94 -17.18
N GLU A 378 9.44 5.52 -16.51
CA GLU A 378 9.57 6.78 -15.78
C GLU A 378 10.66 6.70 -14.71
N ARG A 379 10.69 5.60 -13.94
CA ARG A 379 11.75 5.34 -12.95
C ARG A 379 13.12 5.28 -13.61
N PHE A 380 13.26 4.53 -14.71
CA PHE A 380 14.52 4.43 -15.44
C PHE A 380 14.99 5.79 -15.96
N LEU A 381 14.08 6.58 -16.53
CA LEU A 381 14.38 7.92 -17.05
C LEU A 381 14.82 8.87 -15.92
N ALA A 382 14.12 8.84 -14.78
CA ALA A 382 14.47 9.64 -13.60
C ALA A 382 15.87 9.28 -13.06
N GLU A 383 16.23 8.00 -13.04
CA GLU A 383 17.56 7.56 -12.62
C GLU A 383 18.65 7.91 -13.65
N HIS A 384 18.38 7.68 -14.93
CA HIS A 384 19.33 7.85 -16.02
C HIS A 384 19.68 9.32 -16.27
N PHE A 385 18.66 10.16 -16.41
CA PHE A 385 18.83 11.59 -16.69
C PHE A 385 19.02 12.41 -15.43
N GLY A 386 18.23 12.14 -14.39
CA GLY A 386 18.22 12.93 -13.17
C GLY A 386 19.48 12.79 -12.32
N LYS A 387 20.14 11.62 -12.33
CA LYS A 387 21.38 11.35 -11.54
C LYS A 387 21.28 11.80 -10.07
N GLY A 388 20.09 11.66 -9.47
CA GLY A 388 19.78 12.09 -8.10
C GLY A 388 18.98 13.40 -7.99
N GLN A 389 18.73 14.09 -9.11
CA GLN A 389 17.83 15.24 -9.23
C GLN A 389 16.51 14.84 -9.92
N PRO A 390 15.43 15.64 -9.76
CA PRO A 390 14.24 15.55 -10.60
C PRO A 390 14.54 15.76 -12.09
N VAL A 391 13.71 15.22 -12.99
CA VAL A 391 13.83 15.41 -14.44
C VAL A 391 12.49 15.79 -15.04
N PHE A 392 12.47 16.78 -15.93
CA PHE A 392 11.30 17.09 -16.75
C PHE A 392 11.33 16.27 -18.04
N ILE A 393 10.23 15.57 -18.31
CA ILE A 393 9.94 15.03 -19.64
C ILE A 393 8.94 15.95 -20.31
N THR A 394 9.19 16.35 -21.55
CA THR A 394 8.45 17.40 -22.28
C THR A 394 7.93 16.89 -23.62
N ASP A 395 6.97 17.60 -24.22
CA ASP A 395 6.50 17.35 -25.60
C ASP A 395 5.89 15.95 -25.82
N TYR A 396 4.87 15.58 -25.02
CA TYR A 396 4.20 14.29 -25.16
C TYR A 396 3.28 14.24 -26.39
N PRO A 397 2.95 13.03 -26.90
CA PRO A 397 2.02 12.85 -28.01
C PRO A 397 0.63 13.41 -27.74
N VAL A 398 0.02 14.03 -28.76
CA VAL A 398 -1.31 14.66 -28.68
C VAL A 398 -2.39 13.66 -28.25
N GLU A 399 -2.30 12.42 -28.70
CA GLU A 399 -3.30 11.37 -28.46
C GLU A 399 -3.33 10.90 -26.99
N GLN A 400 -2.23 11.11 -26.24
CA GLN A 400 -2.08 10.63 -24.87
C GLN A 400 -2.45 11.67 -23.81
N LYS A 401 -2.64 12.93 -24.21
CA LYS A 401 -2.83 14.04 -23.27
C LYS A 401 -4.23 14.65 -23.34
N PRO A 402 -4.70 15.37 -22.31
CA PRO A 402 -6.02 15.99 -22.27
C PRO A 402 -6.28 17.04 -23.36
N PHE A 403 -7.56 17.35 -23.59
CA PHE A 403 -8.02 18.23 -24.68
C PHE A 403 -7.58 19.70 -24.56
N TYR A 404 -7.27 20.15 -23.34
CA TYR A 404 -6.96 21.55 -23.04
C TYR A 404 -5.51 21.95 -23.31
N MET A 405 -4.62 21.00 -23.63
CA MET A 405 -3.19 21.27 -23.83
C MET A 405 -2.93 21.84 -25.22
N SER A 406 -2.16 22.93 -25.31
CA SER A 406 -1.78 23.53 -26.60
C SER A 406 -0.75 22.67 -27.33
N LYS A 407 -0.74 22.72 -28.67
CA LYS A 407 0.29 22.05 -29.47
C LYS A 407 1.69 22.63 -29.22
N THR A 408 2.72 21.78 -29.34
CA THR A 408 4.11 22.27 -29.34
C THR A 408 4.35 23.11 -30.61
N PRO A 409 4.92 24.32 -30.50
CA PRO A 409 5.26 25.13 -31.67
C PRO A 409 6.16 24.36 -32.66
N GLY A 410 5.71 24.22 -33.91
CA GLY A 410 6.48 23.53 -34.96
C GLY A 410 6.33 22.00 -35.00
N SER A 411 5.48 21.41 -34.16
CA SER A 411 5.16 19.98 -34.19
C SER A 411 3.65 19.75 -34.27
N ASP A 412 3.23 18.89 -35.19
CA ASP A 412 1.83 18.47 -35.31
C ASP A 412 1.50 17.22 -34.48
N ARG A 413 2.50 16.57 -33.89
CA ARG A 413 2.37 15.28 -33.18
C ARG A 413 2.44 15.40 -31.66
N THR A 414 2.85 16.55 -31.12
CA THR A 414 3.11 16.73 -29.69
C THR A 414 2.39 17.95 -29.12
N VAL A 415 2.16 17.94 -27.81
CA VAL A 415 1.62 19.06 -27.04
C VAL A 415 2.68 19.68 -26.13
N ALA A 416 2.59 20.99 -25.90
CA ALA A 416 3.47 21.74 -25.02
C ALA A 416 3.15 21.45 -23.54
N CYS A 417 3.48 20.24 -23.11
CA CYS A 417 3.29 19.75 -21.75
C CYS A 417 4.60 19.21 -21.16
N PHE A 418 4.57 18.98 -19.86
CA PHE A 418 5.68 18.39 -19.14
C PHE A 418 5.19 17.56 -17.95
N ASP A 419 5.96 16.52 -17.64
CA ASP A 419 5.82 15.72 -16.43
C ASP A 419 7.15 15.78 -15.67
N LEU A 420 7.14 16.13 -14.39
CA LEU A 420 8.31 16.11 -13.50
C LEU A 420 8.40 14.75 -12.84
N LEU A 421 9.45 14.00 -13.17
CA LEU A 421 9.70 12.66 -12.66
C LEU A 421 10.74 12.68 -11.53
N VAL A 422 10.48 11.90 -10.48
CA VAL A 422 11.43 11.61 -9.42
C VAL A 422 11.67 10.09 -9.29
N PRO A 423 12.87 9.66 -8.85
CA PRO A 423 13.12 8.25 -8.59
C PRO A 423 12.10 7.67 -7.59
N ASP A 424 11.63 6.45 -7.83
CA ASP A 424 10.62 5.68 -7.08
C ASP A 424 9.15 6.10 -7.20
N LEU A 425 8.84 7.38 -7.00
CA LEU A 425 7.45 7.88 -7.04
C LEU A 425 6.97 8.20 -8.46
N CYS A 426 7.89 8.28 -9.42
CA CYS A 426 7.63 8.58 -10.83
C CYS A 426 7.07 10.00 -10.98
N GLU A 427 5.92 10.17 -11.64
CA GLU A 427 5.28 11.49 -11.82
C GLU A 427 4.95 12.18 -10.48
N LEU A 428 5.56 13.35 -10.27
CA LEU A 428 5.31 14.23 -9.12
C LEU A 428 4.46 15.46 -9.50
N ILE A 429 4.73 16.05 -10.67
CA ILE A 429 4.02 17.21 -11.21
C ILE A 429 3.68 16.92 -12.67
N GLY A 430 2.44 17.21 -13.08
CA GLY A 430 2.04 17.30 -14.48
C GLY A 430 1.63 18.75 -14.79
N GLY A 431 2.01 19.26 -15.96
CA GLY A 431 1.67 20.62 -16.37
C GLY A 431 1.71 20.83 -17.87
N SER A 432 1.14 21.95 -18.32
CA SER A 432 1.10 22.28 -19.75
C SER A 432 0.79 23.75 -20.00
N MET A 433 1.13 24.18 -21.21
CA MET A 433 0.51 25.34 -21.83
C MET A 433 -0.92 25.00 -22.26
N ARG A 434 -1.83 25.97 -22.11
CA ARG A 434 -3.25 25.80 -22.40
C ARG A 434 -3.56 26.26 -23.81
N GLU A 435 -4.46 25.54 -24.48
CA GLU A 435 -4.96 25.95 -25.79
C GLU A 435 -5.81 27.22 -25.61
N HIS A 436 -5.31 28.32 -26.15
CA HIS A 436 -5.91 29.65 -26.01
C HIS A 436 -6.60 30.10 -27.31
N ASP A 437 -6.36 29.41 -28.43
CA ASP A 437 -7.11 29.65 -29.67
C ASP A 437 -8.47 28.97 -29.62
N LEU A 438 -9.53 29.78 -29.83
CA LEU A 438 -10.91 29.32 -29.77
C LEU A 438 -11.23 28.26 -30.83
N SER A 439 -10.73 28.45 -32.06
CA SER A 439 -11.05 27.55 -33.17
C SER A 439 -10.34 26.20 -32.99
N ALA A 440 -9.09 26.23 -32.52
CA ALA A 440 -8.29 25.05 -32.23
C ALA A 440 -8.93 24.20 -31.11
N ILE A 441 -9.29 24.81 -29.98
CA ILE A 441 -9.90 24.06 -28.88
C ILE A 441 -11.28 23.51 -29.25
N GLN A 442 -12.10 24.26 -30.00
CA GLN A 442 -13.39 23.77 -30.50
C GLN A 442 -13.22 22.55 -31.41
N LYS A 443 -12.23 22.58 -32.31
CA LYS A 443 -11.90 21.44 -33.18
C LYS A 443 -11.46 20.22 -32.35
N ILE A 444 -10.63 20.40 -31.33
CA ILE A 444 -10.19 19.30 -30.44
C ILE A 444 -11.38 18.73 -29.67
N MET A 445 -12.22 19.58 -29.09
CA MET A 445 -13.42 19.17 -28.37
C MET A 445 -14.40 18.41 -29.29
N GLN A 446 -14.54 18.84 -30.55
CA GLN A 446 -15.34 18.11 -31.53
C GLN A 446 -14.77 16.72 -31.82
N GLN A 447 -13.46 16.63 -32.07
CA GLN A 447 -12.77 15.35 -32.33
C GLN A 447 -12.89 14.36 -31.17
N ARG A 448 -12.97 14.88 -29.93
CA ARG A 448 -13.14 14.08 -28.71
C ARG A 448 -14.60 13.85 -28.31
N GLY A 449 -15.57 14.27 -29.13
CA GLY A 449 -16.99 14.05 -28.87
C GLY A 449 -17.55 14.84 -27.69
N MET A 450 -16.92 15.96 -27.32
CA MET A 450 -17.32 16.80 -26.18
C MET A 450 -18.38 17.85 -26.55
N LEU A 451 -18.62 18.10 -27.84
CA LEU A 451 -19.66 19.01 -28.33
C LEU A 451 -20.98 18.27 -28.56
N ARG A 452 -22.09 18.86 -28.10
CA ARG A 452 -23.44 18.29 -28.15
C ARG A 452 -24.32 19.05 -29.14
N GLU A 453 -25.21 18.33 -29.81
CA GLU A 453 -26.26 18.92 -30.63
C GLU A 453 -27.37 19.50 -29.76
N LEU A 454 -28.07 20.52 -30.28
CA LEU A 454 -29.23 21.10 -29.62
C LEU A 454 -30.36 20.06 -29.52
N THR A 455 -31.03 19.98 -28.36
CA THR A 455 -32.19 19.10 -28.20
C THR A 455 -33.37 19.58 -29.08
N PRO A 456 -34.31 18.69 -29.45
CA PRO A 456 -35.50 19.09 -30.19
C PRO A 456 -36.32 20.20 -29.50
N GLU A 457 -36.37 20.23 -28.16
CA GLU A 457 -37.02 21.33 -27.44
C GLU A 457 -36.25 22.65 -27.59
N GLN A 458 -34.91 22.60 -27.52
CA GLN A 458 -34.05 23.77 -27.71
C GLN A 458 -34.08 24.32 -29.13
N GLN A 459 -34.34 23.46 -30.13
CA GLN A 459 -34.54 23.85 -31.52
C GLN A 459 -35.96 24.41 -31.77
N ALA A 460 -36.98 23.89 -31.09
CA ALA A 460 -38.38 24.30 -31.25
C ALA A 460 -38.72 25.63 -30.55
N ALA A 461 -37.94 26.05 -29.55
CA ALA A 461 -38.21 27.25 -28.75
C ALA A 461 -38.07 28.59 -29.51
N GLY A 462 -37.57 28.61 -30.75
CA GLY A 462 -37.50 29.82 -31.61
C GLY A 462 -36.47 30.88 -31.19
N GLU A 463 -36.16 30.95 -29.89
CA GLU A 463 -35.01 31.59 -29.27
C GLU A 463 -34.27 30.47 -28.53
N SER A 464 -33.20 29.93 -29.12
CA SER A 464 -32.36 28.98 -28.38
C SER A 464 -31.81 29.71 -27.15
N GLU A 465 -31.98 29.15 -25.93
CA GLU A 465 -31.37 29.69 -24.70
C GLU A 465 -29.85 29.89 -24.84
N ILE A 466 -29.24 29.22 -25.83
CA ILE A 466 -27.84 29.27 -26.17
C ILE A 466 -27.63 30.26 -27.32
N PRO A 467 -26.89 31.38 -27.10
CA PRO A 467 -26.62 32.35 -28.16
C PRO A 467 -25.87 31.77 -29.36
N GLU A 468 -26.13 32.27 -30.56
CA GLU A 468 -25.53 31.78 -31.82
C GLU A 468 -23.98 31.77 -31.80
N HIS A 469 -23.36 32.78 -31.19
CA HIS A 469 -21.90 32.85 -31.05
C HIS A 469 -21.31 31.74 -30.16
N LYS A 470 -22.15 31.01 -29.41
CA LYS A 470 -21.75 29.85 -28.62
C LYS A 470 -21.72 28.56 -29.41
N LEU A 471 -22.35 28.53 -30.58
CA LEU A 471 -22.45 27.37 -31.44
C LEU A 471 -21.21 27.23 -32.33
N TYR A 472 -20.72 26.01 -32.46
CA TYR A 472 -19.69 25.61 -33.41
C TYR A 472 -20.24 24.48 -34.27
N GLU A 473 -20.41 24.73 -35.58
CA GLU A 473 -21.08 23.80 -36.51
C GLU A 473 -22.45 23.31 -36.01
N GLY A 474 -23.21 24.19 -35.34
CA GLY A 474 -24.52 23.87 -34.76
C GLY A 474 -24.49 23.09 -33.42
N LYS A 475 -23.30 22.90 -32.83
CA LYS A 475 -23.09 22.19 -31.55
C LYS A 475 -22.55 23.12 -30.46
N HIS A 476 -22.76 22.77 -29.19
CA HIS A 476 -22.28 23.55 -28.03
C HIS A 476 -21.57 22.65 -27.00
N ALA A 477 -20.83 23.23 -26.05
CA ALA A 477 -20.01 22.49 -25.09
C ALA A 477 -20.73 22.16 -23.76
N GLY A 478 -22.04 22.39 -23.67
CA GLY A 478 -22.85 22.10 -22.49
C GLY A 478 -22.35 22.85 -21.25
N SER A 479 -22.05 22.12 -20.18
CA SER A 479 -21.54 22.69 -18.93
C SER A 479 -20.14 23.30 -19.04
N LEU A 480 -19.46 23.16 -20.19
CA LEU A 480 -18.16 23.76 -20.48
C LEU A 480 -18.25 25.01 -21.38
N ASP A 481 -19.45 25.50 -21.71
CA ASP A 481 -19.58 26.71 -22.53
C ASP A 481 -18.92 27.95 -21.89
N TRP A 482 -18.89 28.03 -20.56
CA TRP A 482 -18.16 29.08 -19.83
C TRP A 482 -16.64 28.97 -20.01
N TYR A 483 -16.11 27.76 -20.22
CA TYR A 483 -14.69 27.53 -20.43
C TYR A 483 -14.25 27.99 -21.82
N LEU A 484 -15.12 27.83 -22.83
CA LEU A 484 -14.91 28.42 -24.16
C LEU A 484 -15.03 29.94 -24.15
N ASP A 485 -15.85 30.52 -23.28
CA ASP A 485 -15.93 31.98 -23.12
C ASP A 485 -14.59 32.60 -22.69
N LEU A 486 -13.76 31.87 -21.94
CA LEU A 486 -12.38 32.27 -21.60
C LEU A 486 -11.49 32.47 -22.84
N ARG A 487 -11.84 31.85 -23.97
CA ARG A 487 -11.14 32.00 -25.26
C ARG A 487 -11.79 33.03 -26.17
N ARG A 488 -13.03 33.46 -25.87
CA ARG A 488 -13.77 34.49 -26.61
C ARG A 488 -13.43 35.89 -26.13
N TYR A 489 -13.34 36.07 -24.81
CA TYR A 489 -13.28 37.39 -24.20
C TYR A 489 -11.88 37.69 -23.64
N GLY A 490 -10.96 38.06 -24.53
CA GLY A 490 -9.60 38.45 -24.12
C GLY A 490 -8.71 37.27 -23.77
N SER A 491 -8.74 36.22 -24.60
CA SER A 491 -7.85 35.05 -24.46
C SER A 491 -6.38 35.47 -24.52
N VAL A 492 -5.55 34.82 -23.71
CA VAL A 492 -4.11 35.06 -23.65
C VAL A 492 -3.36 33.73 -23.61
N PRO A 493 -2.10 33.66 -24.06
CA PRO A 493 -1.23 32.54 -23.74
C PRO A 493 -1.12 32.36 -22.22
N HIS A 494 -1.37 31.15 -21.73
CA HIS A 494 -1.35 30.82 -20.30
C HIS A 494 -0.98 29.36 -20.09
N GLY A 495 -0.47 29.05 -18.91
CA GLY A 495 -0.02 27.72 -18.55
C GLY A 495 -0.06 27.49 -17.05
N GLY A 496 -0.02 26.23 -16.66
CA GLY A 496 -0.08 25.85 -15.27
C GLY A 496 0.29 24.40 -15.02
N PHE A 497 0.18 23.99 -13.76
CA PHE A 497 0.60 22.68 -13.30
C PHE A 497 -0.22 22.20 -12.10
N GLY A 498 -0.25 20.89 -11.92
CA GLY A 498 -0.75 20.20 -10.74
C GLY A 498 0.35 19.35 -10.10
N LEU A 499 0.67 19.64 -8.85
CA LEU A 499 1.58 18.89 -8.00
C LEU A 499 0.77 17.96 -7.09
N GLY A 500 1.09 16.67 -7.12
CA GLY A 500 0.61 15.72 -6.10
C GLY A 500 1.23 16.04 -4.74
N PHE A 501 0.56 16.87 -3.94
CA PHE A 501 1.13 17.41 -2.70
C PHE A 501 1.49 16.30 -1.70
N ASP A 502 0.64 15.29 -1.58
CA ASP A 502 0.91 14.12 -0.75
C ASP A 502 2.05 13.26 -1.30
N ARG A 503 2.25 13.19 -2.63
CA ARG A 503 3.41 12.54 -3.24
C ARG A 503 4.70 13.28 -2.90
N LEU A 504 4.70 14.61 -2.92
CA LEU A 504 5.85 15.42 -2.49
C LEU A 504 6.24 15.13 -1.04
N LEU A 505 5.26 15.11 -0.14
CA LEU A 505 5.51 14.78 1.26
C LEU A 505 6.04 13.36 1.42
N CYS A 506 5.49 12.40 0.68
CA CYS A 506 5.95 11.01 0.67
C CYS A 506 7.42 10.93 0.24
N TYR A 507 7.79 11.67 -0.81
CA TYR A 507 9.15 11.76 -1.33
C TYR A 507 10.13 12.34 -0.30
N LEU A 508 9.78 13.47 0.30
CA LEU A 508 10.61 14.23 1.26
C LEU A 508 10.68 13.61 2.65
N ALA A 509 9.66 12.86 3.07
CA ALA A 509 9.67 12.11 4.33
C ALA A 509 10.37 10.75 4.22
N GLY A 510 10.54 10.24 2.99
CA GLY A 510 11.16 8.94 2.72
C GLY A 510 10.35 7.76 3.24
N VAL A 511 9.01 7.87 3.21
CA VAL A 511 8.09 6.79 3.62
C VAL A 511 7.69 5.93 2.43
N GLY A 512 7.42 4.65 2.65
CA GLY A 512 7.12 3.69 1.59
C GLY A 512 5.71 3.77 1.02
N SER A 513 4.79 4.46 1.70
CA SER A 513 3.43 4.67 1.22
C SER A 513 2.92 6.08 1.48
N ILE A 514 2.18 6.61 0.50
CA ILE A 514 1.46 7.88 0.62
C ILE A 514 0.42 7.88 1.75
N ARG A 515 -0.02 6.70 2.21
CA ARG A 515 -0.95 6.53 3.34
C ARG A 515 -0.36 6.94 4.68
N ASP A 516 0.96 7.06 4.76
CA ASP A 516 1.67 7.42 5.98
C ASP A 516 1.89 8.93 6.12
N VAL A 517 1.72 9.70 5.03
CA VAL A 517 1.77 11.17 5.07
C VAL A 517 0.41 11.84 5.26
N VAL A 518 -0.68 11.15 4.91
CA VAL A 518 -2.04 11.60 5.13
C VAL A 518 -2.55 11.08 6.46
N ALA A 519 -3.06 11.93 7.35
CA ALA A 519 -3.48 11.53 8.70
C ALA A 519 -4.60 10.47 8.73
N PHE A 520 -5.58 10.57 7.81
CA PHE A 520 -6.71 9.65 7.67
C PHE A 520 -6.89 9.28 6.19
N PRO A 521 -6.11 8.34 5.63
CA PRO A 521 -6.14 8.03 4.22
C PRO A 521 -7.51 7.47 3.79
N ARG A 522 -7.88 7.73 2.54
CA ARG A 522 -9.01 7.10 1.84
C ARG A 522 -8.47 6.33 0.64
N CYS A 523 -8.75 5.04 0.57
CA CYS A 523 -8.31 4.14 -0.50
C CYS A 523 -9.37 3.08 -0.78
N TYR A 524 -9.35 2.51 -1.99
CA TYR A 524 -10.34 1.55 -2.49
C TYR A 524 -10.49 0.29 -1.59
N GLU A 525 -9.42 -0.17 -0.93
CA GLU A 525 -9.43 -1.31 0.01
C GLU A 525 -8.81 -0.97 1.37
N GLY A 526 -9.26 0.12 2.00
CA GLY A 526 -8.99 0.30 3.43
C GLY A 526 -9.73 -0.77 4.24
N LEU A 527 -9.01 -1.70 4.87
CA LEU A 527 -9.60 -2.51 5.96
C LEU A 527 -10.32 -1.54 6.92
N PRO A 528 -11.56 -1.83 7.34
CA PRO A 528 -12.21 -1.04 8.35
C PRO A 528 -11.26 -0.93 9.55
N PRO A 529 -11.14 0.25 10.19
CA PRO A 529 -10.20 0.48 11.31
C PRO A 529 -10.40 -0.46 12.51
N ASN A 530 -11.44 -1.30 12.50
CA ASN A 530 -11.80 -2.25 13.55
C ASN A 530 -11.62 -3.73 13.19
N PHE A 531 -11.08 -4.08 12.01
CA PHE A 531 -11.00 -5.49 11.58
C PHE A 531 -9.99 -6.27 12.45
N SER A 532 -10.48 -7.20 13.27
CA SER A 532 -9.65 -7.91 14.24
C SER A 532 -8.73 -8.96 13.60
N LEU A 533 -7.53 -9.15 14.16
CA LEU A 533 -6.62 -10.23 13.76
C LEU A 533 -7.30 -11.62 13.84
N ALA A 534 -8.22 -11.80 14.80
CA ALA A 534 -9.00 -13.02 14.94
C ALA A 534 -9.98 -13.24 13.77
N ALA A 535 -10.60 -12.18 13.23
CA ALA A 535 -11.46 -12.25 12.05
C ALA A 535 -10.65 -12.64 10.79
N ASN A 536 -9.44 -12.10 10.63
CA ASN A 536 -8.50 -12.52 9.58
C ASN A 536 -8.14 -14.00 9.68
N MET A 537 -7.80 -14.48 10.88
CA MET A 537 -7.47 -15.89 11.11
C MET A 537 -8.68 -16.81 10.87
N ALA A 538 -9.89 -16.37 11.27
CA ALA A 538 -11.12 -17.12 11.05
C ALA A 538 -11.50 -17.20 9.56
N ALA A 539 -11.34 -16.10 8.81
CA ALA A 539 -11.55 -16.08 7.36
C ALA A 539 -10.56 -16.99 6.62
N GLY A 540 -9.28 -16.99 7.01
CA GLY A 540 -8.27 -17.90 6.48
C GLY A 540 -8.57 -19.38 6.79
N ALA A 541 -8.97 -19.69 8.03
CA ALA A 541 -9.35 -21.04 8.41
C ALA A 541 -10.61 -21.53 7.67
N PHE A 542 -11.60 -20.65 7.47
CA PHE A 542 -12.80 -20.95 6.67
C PHE A 542 -12.45 -21.24 5.21
N ALA A 543 -11.59 -20.43 4.60
CA ALA A 543 -11.13 -20.63 3.22
C ALA A 543 -10.45 -22.00 3.04
N GLY A 544 -9.55 -22.38 3.95
CA GLY A 544 -8.89 -23.70 3.91
C GLY A 544 -9.85 -24.88 4.13
N VAL A 545 -10.85 -24.73 5.01
CA VAL A 545 -11.90 -25.75 5.21
C VAL A 545 -12.79 -25.88 3.98
N ALA A 546 -13.18 -24.77 3.36
CA ALA A 546 -14.00 -24.76 2.15
C ALA A 546 -13.27 -25.41 0.96
N GLU A 547 -12.00 -25.08 0.77
CA GLU A 547 -11.13 -25.70 -0.24
C GLU A 547 -11.09 -27.22 -0.09
N HIS A 548 -10.73 -27.72 1.09
CA HIS A 548 -10.63 -29.15 1.35
C HIS A 548 -11.98 -29.87 1.26
N SER A 549 -13.10 -29.19 1.54
CA SER A 549 -14.44 -29.79 1.49
C SER A 549 -14.95 -29.97 0.05
N VAL A 550 -14.73 -28.99 -0.81
CA VAL A 550 -15.16 -29.03 -2.21
C VAL A 550 -14.26 -29.97 -3.03
N MET A 551 -12.95 -29.97 -2.76
CA MET A 551 -11.99 -30.80 -3.49
C MET A 551 -11.87 -32.24 -3.00
N TYR A 552 -12.57 -32.58 -1.91
CA TYR A 552 -12.48 -33.88 -1.26
C TYR A 552 -12.77 -35.09 -2.16
N PRO A 553 -13.77 -35.08 -3.07
CA PRO A 553 -14.05 -36.21 -3.96
C PRO A 553 -12.87 -36.56 -4.89
N ILE A 554 -12.11 -35.54 -5.32
CA ILE A 554 -10.95 -35.74 -6.19
C ILE A 554 -9.73 -36.20 -5.38
N ASP A 555 -9.58 -35.73 -4.14
CA ASP A 555 -8.57 -36.23 -3.19
C ASP A 555 -8.78 -37.72 -2.87
N LEU A 556 -10.03 -38.14 -2.61
CA LEU A 556 -10.37 -39.55 -2.40
C LEU A 556 -10.01 -40.41 -3.62
N LEU A 557 -10.30 -39.92 -4.82
CA LEU A 557 -9.98 -40.62 -6.06
C LEU A 557 -8.46 -40.75 -6.24
N LYS A 558 -7.71 -39.66 -6.01
CA LYS A 558 -6.24 -39.65 -6.03
C LYS A 558 -5.69 -40.74 -5.10
N THR A 559 -6.12 -40.76 -3.85
CA THR A 559 -5.70 -41.75 -2.86
C THR A 559 -5.96 -43.18 -3.35
N ARG A 560 -7.17 -43.47 -3.84
CA ARG A 560 -7.51 -44.83 -4.32
C ARG A 560 -6.71 -45.26 -5.54
N MET A 561 -6.34 -44.33 -6.42
CA MET A 561 -5.48 -44.60 -7.57
C MET A 561 -4.01 -44.83 -7.16
N GLN A 562 -3.59 -44.33 -6.00
CA GLN A 562 -2.23 -44.46 -5.47
C GLN A 562 -2.02 -45.69 -4.59
N VAL A 563 -3.09 -46.27 -4.03
CA VAL A 563 -3.02 -47.51 -3.24
C VAL A 563 -2.70 -48.71 -4.14
N MET A 564 -1.63 -49.45 -3.82
CA MET A 564 -1.07 -50.55 -4.63
C MET A 564 -1.88 -51.86 -4.61
N SER A 565 -3.17 -51.83 -4.26
CA SER A 565 -4.05 -53.01 -4.32
C SER A 565 -5.42 -52.63 -4.90
N PRO A 566 -5.50 -52.36 -6.21
CA PRO A 566 -6.79 -52.23 -6.88
C PRO A 566 -7.44 -53.61 -6.96
N THR A 567 -8.61 -53.77 -6.37
CA THR A 567 -9.48 -54.93 -6.63
C THR A 567 -9.76 -55.01 -8.14
N PRO A 568 -9.86 -56.21 -8.76
CA PRO A 568 -9.97 -56.37 -10.23
C PRO A 568 -11.17 -55.68 -10.90
N ALA A 569 -12.11 -55.14 -10.13
CA ALA A 569 -13.39 -54.60 -10.63
C ALA A 569 -13.36 -53.11 -11.03
N ALA A 570 -12.26 -52.38 -10.83
CA ALA A 570 -12.25 -50.94 -11.11
C ALA A 570 -10.96 -50.49 -11.84
N ILE A 571 -10.90 -50.79 -13.15
CA ILE A 571 -10.01 -50.05 -14.05
C ILE A 571 -10.64 -48.67 -14.24
N TYR A 572 -10.22 -47.70 -13.43
CA TYR A 572 -10.63 -46.32 -13.60
C TYR A 572 -9.97 -45.74 -14.86
N THR A 573 -10.70 -45.76 -15.98
CA THR A 573 -10.21 -45.21 -17.26
C THR A 573 -10.14 -43.68 -17.28
N GLY A 574 -10.84 -43.00 -16.36
CA GLY A 574 -10.81 -41.54 -16.17
C GLY A 574 -11.54 -41.06 -14.91
N LEU A 575 -11.38 -39.77 -14.55
CA LEU A 575 -11.93 -39.19 -13.30
C LEU A 575 -13.46 -39.30 -13.23
N GLY A 576 -14.18 -38.95 -14.30
CA GLY A 576 -15.64 -39.00 -14.32
C GLY A 576 -16.20 -40.42 -14.20
N ASN A 577 -15.57 -41.39 -14.87
CA ASN A 577 -15.92 -42.81 -14.75
C ASN A 577 -15.67 -43.32 -13.31
N ALA A 578 -14.58 -42.87 -12.68
CA ALA A 578 -14.27 -43.26 -11.32
C ALA A 578 -15.27 -42.71 -10.29
N ILE A 579 -15.65 -41.44 -10.40
CA ILE A 579 -16.68 -40.82 -9.55
C ILE A 579 -18.02 -41.53 -9.73
N ALA A 580 -18.43 -41.82 -10.98
CA ALA A 580 -19.67 -42.53 -11.27
C ALA A 580 -19.65 -43.97 -10.75
N THR A 581 -18.52 -44.67 -10.87
CA THR A 581 -18.36 -46.05 -10.38
C THR A 581 -18.42 -46.10 -8.86
N ILE A 582 -17.70 -45.21 -8.16
CA ILE A 582 -17.72 -45.12 -6.69
C ILE A 582 -19.13 -44.75 -6.20
N SER A 583 -19.78 -43.77 -6.83
CA SER A 583 -21.13 -43.35 -6.45
C SER A 583 -22.17 -44.45 -6.62
N ARG A 584 -22.05 -45.29 -7.66
CA ARG A 584 -22.95 -46.43 -7.91
C ARG A 584 -22.65 -47.63 -7.01
N ALA A 585 -21.37 -47.90 -6.71
CA ALA A 585 -20.97 -49.07 -5.95
C ALA A 585 -21.02 -48.86 -4.42
N GLU A 586 -20.70 -47.66 -3.94
CA GLU A 586 -20.52 -47.35 -2.50
C GLU A 586 -21.46 -46.25 -2.00
N GLY A 587 -22.24 -45.63 -2.90
CA GLY A 587 -23.14 -44.51 -2.61
C GLY A 587 -22.44 -43.15 -2.73
N TYR A 588 -23.19 -42.12 -3.12
CA TYR A 588 -22.65 -40.78 -3.39
C TYR A 588 -21.90 -40.14 -2.21
N MET A 589 -22.39 -40.32 -0.98
CA MET A 589 -21.75 -39.76 0.23
C MET A 589 -20.42 -40.43 0.59
N SER A 590 -20.08 -41.56 -0.01
CA SER A 590 -18.77 -42.20 0.16
C SER A 590 -17.62 -41.33 -0.36
N LEU A 591 -17.90 -40.42 -1.31
CA LEU A 591 -16.91 -39.48 -1.86
C LEU A 591 -16.36 -38.50 -0.81
N TRP A 592 -17.08 -38.25 0.28
CA TRP A 592 -16.67 -37.38 1.39
C TRP A 592 -16.18 -38.14 2.63
N ARG A 593 -15.97 -39.45 2.52
CA ARG A 593 -15.57 -40.30 3.64
C ARG A 593 -14.16 -39.94 4.13
N GLY A 594 -14.09 -39.40 5.35
CA GLY A 594 -12.86 -38.95 6.00
C GLY A 594 -12.67 -37.43 6.04
N LEU A 595 -13.58 -36.65 5.42
CA LEU A 595 -13.48 -35.18 5.37
C LEU A 595 -13.42 -34.56 6.77
N SER A 596 -14.20 -35.10 7.71
CA SER A 596 -14.22 -34.64 9.10
C SER A 596 -12.84 -34.73 9.78
N SER A 597 -11.94 -35.63 9.37
CA SER A 597 -10.57 -35.72 9.89
C SER A 597 -9.75 -34.49 9.49
N VAL A 598 -9.92 -34.02 8.25
CA VAL A 598 -9.22 -32.85 7.70
C VAL A 598 -9.74 -31.56 8.33
N ILE A 599 -11.06 -31.43 8.49
CA ILE A 599 -11.67 -30.24 9.10
C ILE A 599 -11.20 -30.08 10.56
N VAL A 600 -11.17 -31.17 11.33
CA VAL A 600 -10.71 -31.14 12.73
C VAL A 600 -9.21 -30.87 12.84
N GLY A 601 -8.41 -31.33 11.88
CA GLY A 601 -6.95 -31.11 11.87
C GLY A 601 -6.51 -29.73 11.37
N ALA A 602 -7.17 -29.18 10.35
CA ALA A 602 -6.70 -28.01 9.61
C ALA A 602 -6.63 -26.74 10.46
N GLY A 603 -7.69 -26.42 11.22
CA GLY A 603 -7.74 -25.20 12.05
C GLY A 603 -6.62 -25.17 13.11
N PRO A 604 -6.52 -26.19 13.98
CA PRO A 604 -5.45 -26.24 14.98
C PRO A 604 -4.04 -26.33 14.38
N ALA A 605 -3.86 -26.97 13.23
CA ALA A 605 -2.56 -26.99 12.54
C ALA A 605 -2.06 -25.58 12.19
N HIS A 606 -2.94 -24.72 11.67
CA HIS A 606 -2.60 -23.32 11.39
C HIS A 606 -2.30 -22.54 12.67
N ALA A 607 -3.03 -22.78 13.76
CA ALA A 607 -2.72 -22.18 15.05
C ALA A 607 -1.33 -22.60 15.57
N VAL A 608 -0.96 -23.88 15.42
CA VAL A 608 0.37 -24.40 15.76
C VAL A 608 1.45 -23.78 14.88
N TYR A 609 1.18 -23.60 13.59
CA TYR A 609 2.09 -22.94 12.64
C TYR A 609 2.45 -21.54 13.14
N PHE A 610 1.45 -20.67 13.34
CA PHE A 610 1.70 -19.29 13.76
C PHE A 610 2.30 -19.19 15.17
N ALA A 611 1.85 -20.02 16.11
CA ALA A 611 2.41 -20.04 17.45
C ALA A 611 3.88 -20.46 17.45
N THR A 612 4.23 -21.50 16.68
CA THR A 612 5.62 -21.97 16.58
C THR A 612 6.49 -20.97 15.84
N TYR A 613 5.97 -20.35 14.78
CA TYR A 613 6.67 -19.30 14.05
C TYR A 613 7.07 -18.15 15.00
N GLU A 614 6.13 -17.65 15.80
CA GLU A 614 6.38 -16.53 16.70
C GLU A 614 7.34 -16.90 17.85
N VAL A 615 7.19 -18.09 18.44
CA VAL A 615 8.07 -18.55 19.52
C VAL A 615 9.50 -18.76 19.04
N VAL A 616 9.69 -19.40 17.88
CA VAL A 616 11.03 -19.66 17.32
C VAL A 616 11.67 -18.35 16.86
N LYS A 617 10.88 -17.45 16.26
CA LYS A 617 11.35 -16.11 15.89
C LYS A 617 11.82 -15.35 17.13
N GLN A 618 11.07 -15.40 18.23
CA GLN A 618 11.44 -14.76 19.49
C GLN A 618 12.71 -15.36 20.12
N GLN A 619 12.86 -16.69 20.12
CA GLN A 619 14.03 -17.38 20.70
C GLN A 619 15.31 -17.20 19.89
N MET A 620 15.18 -17.12 18.56
CA MET A 620 16.31 -16.87 17.64
C MET A 620 16.74 -15.40 17.62
N GLY A 621 16.15 -14.55 18.47
CA GLY A 621 16.44 -13.11 18.48
C GLY A 621 15.83 -12.36 17.29
N GLY A 622 14.95 -12.98 16.50
CA GLY A 622 14.25 -12.36 15.37
C GLY A 622 13.26 -11.25 15.76
N ASN A 623 13.05 -11.02 17.06
CA ASN A 623 12.31 -9.88 17.62
C ASN A 623 13.22 -8.82 18.28
N ALA A 624 14.55 -8.99 18.18
CA ALA A 624 15.53 -7.94 18.47
C ALA A 624 15.72 -7.04 17.24
N ALA A 625 16.32 -5.85 17.42
CA ALA A 625 16.52 -4.91 16.31
C ALA A 625 17.56 -5.44 15.29
N GLY A 626 17.23 -5.43 13.99
CA GLY A 626 18.04 -5.89 12.85
C GLY A 626 17.43 -7.09 12.09
N HIS A 627 17.87 -7.36 10.84
CA HIS A 627 17.47 -8.60 10.14
C HIS A 627 17.93 -9.82 10.90
N HIS A 628 17.08 -10.83 10.80
CA HIS A 628 17.51 -12.19 10.95
C HIS A 628 16.82 -13.05 9.87
N PRO A 629 17.24 -13.03 8.58
CA PRO A 629 16.65 -13.85 7.52
C PRO A 629 16.82 -15.33 7.84
N LEU A 630 17.92 -15.67 8.52
CA LEU A 630 18.12 -16.98 9.12
C LEU A 630 17.08 -17.28 10.20
N ALA A 631 16.71 -16.32 11.05
CA ALA A 631 15.63 -16.53 12.02
C ALA A 631 14.26 -16.65 11.34
N ALA A 632 13.94 -15.86 10.31
CA ALA A 632 12.67 -15.95 9.59
C ALA A 632 12.56 -17.27 8.81
N ALA A 633 13.61 -17.68 8.09
CA ALA A 633 13.68 -18.96 7.39
C ALA A 633 13.65 -20.14 8.37
N THR A 634 14.39 -20.07 9.48
CA THR A 634 14.38 -21.10 10.53
C THR A 634 13.02 -21.16 11.21
N SER A 635 12.37 -20.03 11.46
CA SER A 635 11.03 -19.96 12.07
C SER A 635 9.97 -20.52 11.14
N GLY A 636 10.02 -20.19 9.85
CA GLY A 636 9.15 -20.77 8.83
C GLY A 636 9.35 -22.29 8.71
N ALA A 637 10.60 -22.75 8.70
CA ALA A 637 10.92 -24.18 8.67
C ALA A 637 10.42 -24.90 9.94
N CYS A 638 10.70 -24.37 11.13
CA CYS A 638 10.22 -24.93 12.40
C CYS A 638 8.69 -24.92 12.52
N ALA A 639 8.04 -23.84 12.06
CA ALA A 639 6.58 -23.74 12.03
C ALA A 639 5.95 -24.78 11.10
N THR A 640 6.55 -24.99 9.92
CA THR A 640 6.11 -26.01 8.95
C THR A 640 6.28 -27.41 9.54
N ILE A 641 7.43 -27.69 10.16
CA ILE A 641 7.73 -28.96 10.86
C ILE A 641 6.69 -29.22 11.96
N ALA A 642 6.40 -28.24 12.82
CA ALA A 642 5.46 -28.40 13.93
C ALA A 642 4.00 -28.53 13.45
N SER A 643 3.60 -27.74 12.46
CA SER A 643 2.26 -27.81 11.84
C SER A 643 2.04 -29.17 11.17
N ASP A 644 2.99 -29.62 10.36
CA ASP A 644 2.92 -30.92 9.67
C ASP A 644 2.95 -32.07 10.69
N ALA A 645 3.67 -31.94 11.80
CA ALA A 645 3.67 -32.94 12.86
C ALA A 645 2.27 -33.08 13.48
N PHE A 646 1.57 -31.97 13.69
CA PHE A 646 0.19 -31.98 14.19
C PHE A 646 -0.79 -32.55 13.15
N MET A 647 -0.62 -32.20 11.87
CA MET A 647 -1.53 -32.62 10.79
C MET A 647 -1.36 -34.10 10.41
N ASN A 648 -0.17 -34.67 10.54
CA ASN A 648 0.15 -36.01 10.03
C ASN A 648 -0.74 -37.16 10.60
N PRO A 649 -1.13 -37.19 11.89
CA PRO A 649 -2.09 -38.17 12.40
C PRO A 649 -3.47 -38.09 11.73
N PHE A 650 -3.96 -36.86 11.47
CA PHE A 650 -5.24 -36.63 10.80
C PHE A 650 -5.19 -37.04 9.33
N ASP A 651 -4.03 -36.84 8.68
CA ASP A 651 -3.74 -37.35 7.33
C ASP A 651 -3.75 -38.89 7.29
N VAL A 652 -3.12 -39.57 8.25
CA VAL A 652 -3.10 -41.05 8.30
C VAL A 652 -4.52 -41.61 8.47
N ILE A 653 -5.34 -40.99 9.32
CA ILE A 653 -6.74 -41.37 9.51
C ILE A 653 -7.53 -41.12 8.21
N LYS A 654 -7.36 -39.95 7.59
CA LYS A 654 -7.98 -39.59 6.31
C LYS A 654 -7.72 -40.67 5.26
N GLN A 655 -6.45 -41.00 5.03
CA GLN A 655 -6.04 -41.94 3.99
C GLN A 655 -6.62 -43.33 4.21
N ARG A 656 -6.66 -43.84 5.44
CA ARG A 656 -7.22 -45.16 5.77
C ARG A 656 -8.75 -45.21 5.68
N MET A 657 -9.42 -44.10 5.89
CA MET A 657 -10.86 -43.99 5.67
C MET A 657 -11.20 -43.91 4.17
N GLN A 658 -10.29 -43.38 3.34
CA GLN A 658 -10.44 -43.25 1.88
C GLN A 658 -10.14 -44.55 1.10
N VAL A 659 -9.44 -45.52 1.68
CA VAL A 659 -9.19 -46.85 1.06
C VAL A 659 -10.52 -47.54 0.71
N HIS A 660 -10.59 -48.19 -0.46
CA HIS A 660 -11.77 -48.95 -0.89
C HIS A 660 -12.09 -50.08 0.10
N GLY A 661 -13.37 -50.26 0.45
CA GLY A 661 -13.79 -51.26 1.42
C GLY A 661 -13.38 -50.97 2.87
N SER A 662 -13.02 -49.72 3.20
CA SER A 662 -12.60 -49.33 4.55
C SER A 662 -13.67 -49.67 5.60
N VAL A 663 -13.28 -50.47 6.60
CA VAL A 663 -14.13 -50.89 7.73
C VAL A 663 -14.45 -49.76 8.71
N TYR A 664 -13.83 -48.58 8.53
CA TYR A 664 -13.93 -47.46 9.48
C TYR A 664 -15.00 -46.46 9.08
N THR A 665 -16.05 -46.37 9.91
CA THR A 665 -17.16 -45.42 9.69
C THR A 665 -16.92 -44.08 10.39
N SER A 666 -16.09 -44.04 11.43
CA SER A 666 -15.76 -42.84 12.19
C SER A 666 -14.26 -42.65 12.42
N ILE A 667 -13.84 -41.40 12.60
CA ILE A 667 -12.46 -41.00 12.92
C ILE A 667 -11.99 -41.72 14.20
N THR A 668 -12.83 -41.73 15.23
CA THR A 668 -12.49 -42.32 16.54
C THR A 668 -12.31 -43.83 16.46
N GLN A 669 -13.13 -44.52 15.65
CA GLN A 669 -12.98 -45.95 15.38
C GLN A 669 -11.67 -46.24 14.63
N CYS A 670 -11.35 -45.45 13.60
CA CYS A 670 -10.08 -45.57 12.87
C CYS A 670 -8.88 -45.33 13.80
N ALA A 671 -8.85 -44.19 14.50
CA ALA A 671 -7.76 -43.81 15.39
C ALA A 671 -7.53 -44.86 16.49
N ARG A 672 -8.61 -45.36 17.12
CA ARG A 672 -8.53 -46.40 18.15
C ARG A 672 -7.99 -47.72 17.59
N SER A 673 -8.39 -48.11 16.39
CA SER A 673 -7.91 -49.34 15.73
C SER A 673 -6.43 -49.24 15.36
N VAL A 674 -6.00 -48.11 14.78
CA VAL A 674 -4.60 -47.90 14.41
C VAL A 674 -3.71 -47.89 15.65
N PHE A 675 -4.13 -47.18 16.70
CA PHE A 675 -3.40 -47.14 17.97
C PHE A 675 -3.27 -48.51 18.63
N ARG A 676 -4.35 -49.30 18.67
CA ARG A 676 -4.36 -50.63 19.32
C ARG A 676 -3.56 -51.68 18.54
N ASN A 677 -3.61 -51.65 17.21
CA ASN A 677 -3.04 -52.71 16.38
C ASN A 677 -1.61 -52.43 15.91
N GLU A 678 -1.25 -51.15 15.71
CA GLU A 678 0.05 -50.75 15.13
C GLU A 678 0.84 -49.78 16.02
N GLY A 679 0.21 -49.28 17.10
CA GLY A 679 0.83 -48.34 18.04
C GLY A 679 0.96 -46.92 17.50
N ILE A 680 1.50 -46.03 18.34
CA ILE A 680 1.60 -44.59 18.04
C ILE A 680 2.51 -44.27 16.84
N ARG A 681 3.51 -45.12 16.56
CA ARG A 681 4.44 -44.93 15.45
C ARG A 681 3.74 -44.95 14.09
N ALA A 682 2.61 -45.67 13.96
CA ALA A 682 1.85 -45.72 12.72
C ALA A 682 1.31 -44.36 12.27
N PHE A 683 1.06 -43.43 13.20
CA PHE A 683 0.61 -42.07 12.88
C PHE A 683 1.71 -41.14 12.36
N TYR A 684 2.99 -41.53 12.47
CA TYR A 684 4.14 -40.68 12.11
C TYR A 684 5.12 -41.33 11.12
N VAL A 685 4.85 -42.55 10.66
CA VAL A 685 5.73 -43.27 9.71
C VAL A 685 5.94 -42.48 8.41
N SER A 686 4.94 -41.75 7.94
CA SER A 686 5.02 -40.95 6.71
C SER A 686 5.54 -39.52 6.92
N TYR A 687 5.83 -39.12 8.16
CA TYR A 687 6.17 -37.74 8.48
C TYR A 687 7.46 -37.26 7.79
N PRO A 688 8.58 -38.02 7.79
CA PRO A 688 9.78 -37.63 7.04
C PRO A 688 9.53 -37.49 5.53
N THR A 689 8.70 -38.37 4.96
CA THR A 689 8.30 -38.29 3.54
C THR A 689 7.43 -37.07 3.26
N THR A 690 6.58 -36.67 4.21
CA THR A 690 5.73 -35.48 4.10
C THR A 690 6.59 -34.22 4.03
N LEU A 691 7.57 -34.06 4.93
CA LEU A 691 8.49 -32.93 4.91
C LEU A 691 9.32 -32.87 3.62
N ALA A 692 9.83 -34.03 3.16
CA ALA A 692 10.58 -34.13 1.92
C ALA A 692 9.75 -33.76 0.68
N MET A 693 8.42 -33.77 0.78
CA MET A 693 7.49 -33.38 -0.29
C MET A 693 7.05 -31.92 -0.18
N THR A 694 6.67 -31.44 1.02
CA THR A 694 6.10 -30.10 1.24
C THR A 694 7.11 -29.00 0.89
N VAL A 695 8.39 -29.17 1.25
CA VAL A 695 9.43 -28.16 1.02
C VAL A 695 9.71 -27.96 -0.48
N PRO A 696 9.95 -29.01 -1.29
CA PRO A 696 10.07 -28.83 -2.74
C PRO A 696 8.79 -28.36 -3.42
N PHE A 697 7.62 -28.78 -2.93
CA PHE A 697 6.34 -28.37 -3.52
C PHE A 697 6.15 -26.85 -3.44
N THR A 698 6.35 -26.26 -2.26
CA THR A 698 6.21 -24.82 -2.04
C THR A 698 7.22 -24.04 -2.88
N ALA A 699 8.50 -24.44 -2.88
CA ALA A 699 9.54 -23.78 -3.67
C ALA A 699 9.27 -23.81 -5.19
N LEU A 700 8.79 -24.93 -5.72
CA LEU A 700 8.44 -25.06 -7.14
C LEU A 700 7.17 -24.27 -7.47
N GLN A 701 6.17 -24.26 -6.59
CA GLN A 701 4.93 -23.54 -6.80
C GLN A 701 5.18 -22.03 -6.90
N PHE A 702 5.97 -21.44 -6.00
CA PHE A 702 6.30 -20.01 -6.05
C PHE A 702 7.11 -19.66 -7.31
N THR A 703 8.17 -20.42 -7.61
CA THR A 703 9.00 -20.18 -8.80
C THR A 703 8.19 -20.33 -10.11
N ALA A 704 7.33 -21.33 -10.20
CA ALA A 704 6.48 -21.55 -11.37
C ALA A 704 5.38 -20.50 -11.49
N TYR A 705 4.77 -20.09 -10.37
CA TYR A 705 3.76 -19.04 -10.35
C TYR A 705 4.32 -17.73 -10.86
N GLU A 706 5.49 -17.32 -10.36
CA GLU A 706 6.17 -16.10 -10.80
C GLU A 706 6.52 -16.17 -12.30
N SER A 707 6.96 -17.33 -12.80
CA SER A 707 7.29 -17.50 -14.22
C SER A 707 6.06 -17.51 -15.14
N ILE A 708 4.97 -18.16 -14.72
CA ILE A 708 3.72 -18.27 -15.52
C ILE A 708 2.97 -16.94 -15.52
N THR A 709 2.88 -16.25 -14.39
CA THR A 709 2.28 -14.91 -14.31
C THR A 709 3.02 -13.93 -15.21
N LYS A 710 4.36 -13.97 -15.25
CA LYS A 710 5.17 -13.17 -16.18
C LYS A 710 4.90 -13.49 -17.65
N PHE A 711 4.58 -14.74 -17.98
CA PHE A 711 4.29 -15.14 -19.37
C PHE A 711 2.84 -14.83 -19.81
N MET A 712 1.87 -14.89 -18.90
CA MET A 712 0.44 -14.75 -19.21
C MET A 712 -0.05 -13.31 -19.31
N HIS A 713 0.58 -12.36 -18.61
CA HIS A 713 0.22 -10.94 -18.73
C HIS A 713 0.74 -10.35 -20.05
N ARG A 714 -0.03 -10.50 -21.13
CA ARG A 714 0.20 -9.86 -22.44
C ARG A 714 -0.58 -8.54 -22.63
N ARG A 715 -1.37 -8.10 -21.64
CA ARG A 715 -2.14 -6.84 -21.62
C ARG A 715 -2.20 -6.25 -20.19
N PRO A 716 -2.29 -4.92 -20.04
CA PRO A 716 -2.36 -4.25 -18.74
C PRO A 716 -3.72 -4.44 -18.05
N GLY A 717 -3.69 -4.78 -16.75
CA GLY A 717 -4.88 -4.92 -15.89
C GLY A 717 -4.71 -6.03 -14.85
N TYR A 718 -5.26 -5.84 -13.64
CA TYR A 718 -5.43 -6.93 -12.68
C TYR A 718 -6.56 -7.84 -13.19
N ASP A 719 -6.19 -9.01 -13.68
CA ASP A 719 -7.15 -10.03 -14.09
C ASP A 719 -7.16 -11.18 -13.07
N PRO A 720 -8.20 -11.26 -12.20
CA PRO A 720 -8.35 -12.37 -11.27
C PRO A 720 -8.29 -13.74 -11.95
N LEU A 721 -8.76 -13.84 -13.20
CA LEU A 721 -8.72 -15.10 -13.96
C LEU A 721 -7.28 -15.48 -14.33
N THR A 722 -6.43 -14.51 -14.68
CA THR A 722 -5.00 -14.74 -14.94
C THR A 722 -4.25 -15.18 -13.68
N HIS A 723 -4.54 -14.60 -12.52
CA HIS A 723 -3.95 -15.06 -11.25
C HIS A 723 -4.45 -16.45 -10.83
N CYS A 724 -5.74 -16.75 -10.97
CA CYS A 724 -6.29 -18.07 -10.71
C CYS A 724 -5.72 -19.13 -11.67
N THR A 725 -5.58 -18.81 -12.96
CA THR A 725 -5.03 -19.73 -13.96
C THR A 725 -3.53 -19.94 -13.77
N ALA A 726 -2.76 -18.89 -13.51
CA ALA A 726 -1.33 -19.00 -13.22
C ALA A 726 -1.07 -19.74 -11.90
N GLY A 727 -1.84 -19.46 -10.85
CA GLY A 727 -1.80 -20.19 -9.58
C GLY A 727 -2.13 -21.68 -9.77
N GLY A 728 -3.17 -21.98 -10.56
CA GLY A 728 -3.55 -23.35 -10.89
C GLY A 728 -2.51 -24.11 -11.71
N LEU A 729 -1.91 -23.47 -12.72
CA LEU A 729 -0.84 -24.04 -13.53
C LEU A 729 0.43 -24.28 -12.71
N ALA A 730 0.82 -23.31 -11.88
CA ALA A 730 1.98 -23.43 -11.00
C ALA A 730 1.81 -24.53 -9.95
N GLY A 731 0.64 -24.59 -9.31
CA GLY A 731 0.27 -25.68 -8.41
C GLY A 731 0.26 -27.03 -9.12
N GLY A 732 -0.19 -27.08 -10.38
CA GLY A 732 -0.15 -28.27 -11.24
C GLY A 732 1.27 -28.76 -11.53
N ILE A 733 2.19 -27.85 -11.85
CA ILE A 733 3.62 -28.17 -12.08
C ILE A 733 4.26 -28.70 -10.80
N ALA A 734 4.06 -28.01 -9.68
CA ALA A 734 4.57 -28.44 -8.37
C ALA A 734 4.00 -29.81 -7.96
N ALA A 735 2.70 -30.03 -8.20
CA ALA A 735 2.04 -31.31 -7.95
C ALA A 735 2.62 -32.45 -8.80
N ALA A 736 2.85 -32.22 -10.10
CA ALA A 736 3.44 -33.21 -10.99
C ALA A 736 4.87 -33.58 -10.54
N ALA A 737 5.71 -32.58 -10.29
CA ALA A 737 7.10 -32.77 -9.89
C ALA A 737 7.24 -33.53 -8.56
N THR A 738 6.33 -33.30 -7.61
CA THR A 738 6.36 -33.95 -6.29
C THR A 738 5.49 -35.21 -6.19
N THR A 739 4.92 -35.68 -7.31
CA THR A 739 4.08 -36.91 -7.32
C THR A 739 4.82 -38.17 -6.85
N PRO A 740 6.09 -38.41 -7.20
CA PRO A 740 6.82 -39.57 -6.69
C PRO A 740 6.85 -39.70 -5.17
N LEU A 741 7.05 -38.58 -4.46
CA LEU A 741 7.10 -38.55 -2.99
C LEU A 741 5.73 -38.74 -2.36
N ASP A 742 4.69 -38.22 -3.01
CA ASP A 742 3.31 -38.37 -2.58
C ASP A 742 2.80 -39.81 -2.73
N VAL A 743 3.17 -40.53 -3.79
CA VAL A 743 2.86 -41.97 -3.93
C VAL A 743 3.52 -42.78 -2.81
N ILE A 744 4.78 -42.46 -2.46
CA ILE A 744 5.47 -43.10 -1.33
C ILE A 744 4.79 -42.76 -0.01
N LYS A 745 4.39 -41.50 0.21
CA LYS A 745 3.62 -41.06 1.38
C LYS A 745 2.33 -41.88 1.51
N THR A 746 1.54 -41.97 0.45
CA THR A 746 0.27 -42.71 0.45
C THR A 746 0.47 -44.19 0.78
N LEU A 747 1.46 -44.87 0.19
CA LEU A 747 1.78 -46.26 0.49
C LEU A 747 2.07 -46.47 1.99
N LEU A 748 2.90 -45.61 2.57
CA LEU A 748 3.25 -45.67 3.99
C LEU A 748 2.03 -45.40 4.90
N GLN A 749 1.14 -44.49 4.51
CA GLN A 749 -0.06 -44.14 5.29
C GLN A 749 -1.13 -45.23 5.24
N THR A 750 -1.24 -45.96 4.12
CA THR A 750 -2.24 -47.03 3.92
C THR A 750 -1.71 -48.45 4.19
N ARG A 751 -0.42 -48.62 4.54
CA ARG A 751 0.21 -49.94 4.68
C ARG A 751 -0.53 -50.89 5.64
N GLY A 752 -1.11 -50.36 6.72
CA GLY A 752 -1.83 -51.14 7.73
C GLY A 752 -3.16 -51.74 7.24
N SER A 753 -3.68 -51.23 6.13
CA SER A 753 -4.90 -51.72 5.47
C SER A 753 -4.60 -52.64 4.27
N SER A 754 -3.32 -52.90 3.97
CA SER A 754 -2.92 -53.79 2.87
C SER A 754 -2.98 -55.26 3.27
N THR A 755 -3.44 -56.11 2.36
CA THR A 755 -3.39 -57.58 2.51
C THR A 755 -1.99 -58.14 2.28
N ASP A 756 -1.10 -57.35 1.69
CA ASP A 756 0.25 -57.75 1.30
C ASP A 756 1.25 -57.63 2.47
N ALA A 757 1.97 -58.71 2.76
CA ALA A 757 2.96 -58.75 3.83
C ALA A 757 4.17 -57.82 3.59
N GLU A 758 4.58 -57.62 2.33
CA GLU A 758 5.71 -56.77 1.98
C GLU A 758 5.37 -55.29 2.16
N ILE A 759 4.15 -54.88 1.78
CA ILE A 759 3.66 -53.51 1.98
C ILE A 759 3.47 -53.20 3.47
N ARG A 760 2.90 -54.12 4.24
CA ARG A 760 2.76 -53.98 5.71
C ARG A 760 4.10 -53.80 6.42
N GLY A 761 5.14 -54.43 5.91
CA GLY A 761 6.49 -54.38 6.45
C GLY A 761 7.27 -53.08 6.16
N ALA A 762 6.79 -52.23 5.26
CA ALA A 762 7.53 -51.06 4.77
C ALA A 762 7.85 -50.06 5.89
N LYS A 763 9.13 -49.83 6.21
CA LYS A 763 9.53 -49.04 7.40
C LYS A 763 9.82 -47.56 7.14
N GLY A 764 9.95 -47.14 5.89
CA GLY A 764 10.25 -45.73 5.55
C GLY A 764 10.33 -45.47 4.05
N LEU A 765 10.78 -44.25 3.70
CA LEU A 765 10.80 -43.70 2.34
C LEU A 765 11.49 -44.65 1.33
N PHE A 766 12.72 -45.06 1.60
CA PHE A 766 13.52 -45.87 0.66
C PHE A 766 12.97 -47.30 0.50
N ASP A 767 12.43 -47.88 1.56
CA ASP A 767 11.82 -49.21 1.54
C ASP A 767 10.54 -49.21 0.70
N ALA A 768 9.67 -48.23 0.93
CA ALA A 768 8.47 -48.02 0.13
C ALA A 768 8.79 -47.70 -1.35
N ALA A 769 9.80 -46.86 -1.62
CA ALA A 769 10.27 -46.60 -2.99
C ALA A 769 10.80 -47.88 -3.67
N GLY A 770 11.55 -48.72 -2.94
CA GLY A 770 12.05 -50.00 -3.43
C GLY A 770 10.95 -51.02 -3.72
N ILE A 771 9.84 -51.00 -2.96
CA ILE A 771 8.65 -51.83 -3.23
C ILE A 771 7.95 -51.36 -4.52
N ILE A 772 7.74 -50.05 -4.68
CA ILE A 772 7.11 -49.47 -5.88
C ILE A 772 7.94 -49.79 -7.13
N TRP A 773 9.26 -49.59 -7.06
CA TRP A 773 10.17 -49.84 -8.18
C TRP A 773 10.17 -51.31 -8.61
N ARG A 774 10.22 -52.26 -7.66
CA ARG A 774 10.24 -53.70 -7.97
C ARG A 774 8.94 -54.21 -8.59
N ARG A 775 7.80 -53.63 -8.22
CA ARG A 775 6.47 -54.10 -8.67
C ARG A 775 5.99 -53.43 -9.93
N ASP A 776 6.15 -52.11 -10.02
CA ASP A 776 5.51 -51.28 -11.06
C ASP A 776 6.50 -50.44 -11.87
N GLY A 777 7.80 -50.54 -11.56
CA GLY A 777 8.86 -49.76 -12.19
C GLY A 777 8.67 -48.25 -12.05
N ALA A 778 9.26 -47.49 -12.98
CA ALA A 778 9.18 -46.03 -12.99
C ALA A 778 7.73 -45.50 -13.11
N LYS A 779 6.82 -46.26 -13.75
CA LYS A 779 5.41 -45.86 -13.91
C LYS A 779 4.64 -45.86 -12.59
N GLY A 780 5.07 -46.66 -11.60
CA GLY A 780 4.45 -46.71 -10.27
C GLY A 780 4.50 -45.37 -9.52
N PHE A 781 5.59 -44.62 -9.68
CA PHE A 781 5.81 -43.33 -8.98
C PHE A 781 4.91 -42.19 -9.47
N PHE A 782 4.27 -42.33 -10.63
CA PHE A 782 3.39 -41.31 -11.20
C PHE A 782 1.90 -41.69 -11.15
N ARG A 783 1.54 -42.70 -10.34
CA ARG A 783 0.15 -43.09 -10.10
C ARG A 783 -0.64 -41.95 -9.46
N GLY A 784 -1.85 -41.70 -9.98
CA GLY A 784 -2.71 -40.61 -9.50
C GLY A 784 -2.25 -39.20 -9.90
N MET A 785 -1.16 -39.04 -10.67
CA MET A 785 -0.64 -37.72 -11.09
C MET A 785 -1.72 -36.84 -11.73
N LYS A 786 -2.52 -37.42 -12.65
CA LYS A 786 -3.61 -36.68 -13.33
C LYS A 786 -4.64 -36.14 -12.34
N ALA A 787 -5.04 -36.93 -11.35
CA ALA A 787 -5.97 -36.47 -10.32
C ALA A 787 -5.37 -35.33 -9.47
N ARG A 788 -4.08 -35.45 -9.13
CA ARG A 788 -3.36 -34.44 -8.33
C ARG A 788 -3.11 -33.11 -9.07
N VAL A 789 -2.87 -33.15 -10.38
CA VAL A 789 -2.73 -31.93 -11.20
C VAL A 789 -4.09 -31.24 -11.35
N VAL A 790 -5.15 -32.02 -11.60
CA VAL A 790 -6.51 -31.50 -11.77
C VAL A 790 -7.04 -30.84 -10.49
N THR A 791 -6.58 -31.25 -9.30
CA THR A 791 -6.98 -30.59 -8.05
C THR A 791 -6.42 -29.19 -7.86
N ALA A 792 -5.30 -28.84 -8.50
CA ALA A 792 -4.55 -27.61 -8.17
C ALA A 792 -5.27 -26.31 -8.59
N ALA A 793 -5.86 -26.27 -9.80
CA ALA A 793 -6.52 -25.07 -10.31
C ALA A 793 -7.84 -24.75 -9.59
N PRO A 794 -8.77 -25.71 -9.38
CA PRO A 794 -10.00 -25.44 -8.64
C PRO A 794 -9.74 -25.13 -7.16
N SER A 795 -8.78 -25.79 -6.51
CA SER A 795 -8.38 -25.51 -5.11
C SER A 795 -7.99 -24.04 -4.93
N THR A 796 -7.12 -23.52 -5.81
CA THR A 796 -6.69 -22.12 -5.74
C THR A 796 -7.86 -21.14 -5.89
N ALA A 797 -8.76 -21.39 -6.86
CA ALA A 797 -9.92 -20.53 -7.10
C ALA A 797 -10.93 -20.57 -5.94
N ILE A 798 -11.16 -21.74 -5.34
CA ILE A 798 -12.08 -21.92 -4.21
C ILE A 798 -11.52 -21.25 -2.96
N CYS A 799 -10.23 -21.40 -2.68
CA CYS A 799 -9.58 -20.80 -1.53
C CYS A 799 -9.72 -19.26 -1.54
N TRP A 800 -9.42 -18.62 -2.68
CA TRP A 800 -9.60 -17.17 -2.85
C TRP A 800 -11.07 -16.74 -2.75
N SER A 801 -11.98 -17.41 -3.46
CA SER A 801 -13.41 -17.06 -3.43
C SER A 801 -14.01 -17.21 -2.03
N ALA A 802 -13.64 -18.27 -1.31
CA ALA A 802 -14.11 -18.51 0.05
C ALA A 802 -13.50 -17.52 1.06
N TYR A 803 -12.24 -17.11 0.85
CA TYR A 803 -11.60 -16.08 1.66
C TYR A 803 -12.32 -14.73 1.52
N GLU A 804 -12.61 -14.29 0.29
CA GLU A 804 -13.31 -13.03 0.03
C GLU A 804 -14.75 -13.04 0.54
N VAL A 805 -15.48 -14.15 0.35
CA VAL A 805 -16.84 -14.29 0.88
C VAL A 805 -16.85 -14.30 2.42
N ALA A 806 -15.90 -14.99 3.06
CA ALA A 806 -15.77 -14.98 4.51
C ALA A 806 -15.45 -13.58 5.04
N LYS A 807 -14.52 -12.88 4.39
CA LYS A 807 -14.16 -11.50 4.70
C LYS A 807 -15.37 -10.57 4.58
N ALA A 808 -16.14 -10.65 3.48
CA ALA A 808 -17.37 -9.88 3.29
C ALA A 808 -18.44 -10.20 4.36
N TYR A 809 -18.58 -11.47 4.73
CA TYR A 809 -19.50 -11.89 5.80
C TYR A 809 -19.07 -11.34 7.17
N PHE A 810 -17.79 -11.42 7.53
CA PHE A 810 -17.31 -10.89 8.80
C PHE A 810 -17.40 -9.36 8.87
N ILE A 811 -17.17 -8.66 7.75
CA ILE A 811 -17.38 -7.21 7.64
C ILE A 811 -18.85 -6.87 7.89
N SER A 812 -19.78 -7.50 7.17
CA SER A 812 -21.22 -7.25 7.36
C SER A 812 -21.75 -7.64 8.75
N ALA A 813 -21.18 -8.67 9.37
CA ALA A 813 -21.54 -9.11 10.72
C ALA A 813 -20.96 -8.21 11.83
N GLU A 814 -19.81 -7.57 11.61
CA GLU A 814 -19.28 -6.52 12.50
C GLU A 814 -20.05 -5.20 12.33
N GLU A 815 -20.50 -4.86 11.13
CA GLU A 815 -21.34 -3.67 10.86
C GLU A 815 -22.76 -3.80 11.42
N ALA A 816 -23.26 -5.01 11.62
CA ALA A 816 -24.59 -5.29 12.19
C ALA A 816 -24.61 -5.32 13.73
N LYS A 817 -23.45 -5.28 14.39
CA LYS A 817 -23.30 -5.22 15.85
C LYS A 817 -23.00 -3.81 16.31
#